data_AF-A0A015IAY4-F1
#
_entry.id   AF-A0A015IAY4-F1
#
_cell.length_a   1.000
_cell.length_b   1.000
_cell.length_c   1.000
_cell.angle_alpha   90.00
_cell.angle_beta   90.00
_cell.angle_gamma   90.00
#
_symmetry.space_group_name_H-M   'P 1'
#
loop_
_entity.id
_entity.type
_entity.pdbx_description
1 polymer ?
#
loop_
_entity_poly.entity_id
_entity_poly.type
_entity_poly.pdbx_seq_one_letter_code
_entity_poly.pdbx_strand_id
1 'polypeptide(L)'
;MSLEYLKFSQRIMQNCDFEQVSNDSNEVQEDTDDLTTEDSSDLANCINGLYRLLDLCNDIESSGIVDKIIISKEYLGKLCNDMVQSSFKSISEINYSELNSISFRLIGCYGNRILIAKLLLNKNIIDQQLYKLLTTSNLLLPGIYFLKVNSNFGLIIHWPEIGCYENYLITPFQIKRNMVNLHRYLTKLTDHQICLMSDEDLKGLNLGKIDDTDDSDDSDDLDYEFTVKRSQEEKEDFNIDNGFKVNLPNNIKTEINNQNEGDIPLYPIVVESTTNQSFVTRQLIKGIRHSKIVLARVSVEKFPNHLKTKLQGRYLRIDRNKMDIYALELFIKHGLGMEESLTPLYDAISTVKDIEIIQKMAIIKLHDFESIFDKYIIRDNCLSRTNISDTDLERIRTRYPGIEYQIKKMIKIDSENWEKMKTKYNLSCIVINKILKTNESEDDDDTDETDETKKFAIETFYNMFTDIESDLNKLLEKYTQNNWSIFNVFKTSNIYKAEQMTSKMSDEEFIDELMEYELFEGYEEIRENIINIFIEEYHKWKNNQVNKLKREYEEEKKIIEKNMFGQICNEIETKYKDGGSMRLYLLNVKKNEESFTIEYDIEELQPDQLQLTIYETSLKVDTPSPILLNQYGTSFRIPQVYDFKKISQFDNCKFLLMLYNKDNKRIEIFFNTARQLAQNFKSHSTIKPFKLLNTDENFIIAVNEPKGLLAIYNTKEVKLDVFSFGDNRSRLNRCYANIQLLQWYSNIPSIKYFLFIKDTEKLCFVENCGRARIFNIMYPQFRVDCKFPSNLVNVLSSPDGSYIVAFTKEILKDKSEEFDSIISTDDKKQRDYNNGIKEINRVYVYFSGEYGGPVNKVIDLPLNFKFLEFLQISCIDNQQTHLISLDLNNGCFNSLLLVHKKMIYRFQHYKRNRSLALQRTKSNDLINPYKLMFEKYPIDSCIDPEQSRPLSLKVVLDIDESGNIEKYGEKFEKYTTKIFDNLKRLTKKPANILKKFSTSVMTFQELDIENVEFQKKFSSEYQLGEWIIQLCCLIPIQIAVARNNLFQPLKDGLSSDENHLIELGDDRRHVEIISKNISFGWYEGIFKHFSNKKVKIISSMGEQSCGKSFMLNHLVGTTFDVPATVCKRCTEGVWMSLVNTKECIYVALDFEGLRSFEGTSQEGMC
;
A
#
# COMPACT_ATOMS: atom_id res chain seq x y z
N MET A 1 39.03 0.80 -27.61
CA MET A 1 39.21 -0.59 -28.08
C MET A 1 38.40 -1.49 -27.16
N SER A 2 37.06 -1.57 -27.19
CA SER A 2 36.08 -1.46 -28.27
C SER A 2 36.24 -2.52 -29.36
N LEU A 3 35.21 -3.39 -29.44
CA LEU A 3 34.85 -4.34 -30.49
C LEU A 3 35.74 -5.59 -30.67
N GLU A 4 35.35 -6.72 -30.05
CA GLU A 4 35.46 -8.06 -30.69
C GLU A 4 34.68 -9.18 -29.96
N TYR A 5 33.48 -8.89 -29.43
CA TYR A 5 32.65 -9.91 -28.74
C TYR A 5 31.25 -10.08 -29.34
N LEU A 6 31.05 -9.78 -30.63
CA LEU A 6 29.70 -9.73 -31.22
C LEU A 6 29.57 -10.24 -32.68
N LYS A 7 30.39 -11.20 -33.13
CA LYS A 7 30.21 -11.84 -34.47
C LYS A 7 30.67 -13.31 -34.56
N PHE A 8 30.07 -14.22 -33.78
CA PHE A 8 30.23 -15.67 -34.05
C PHE A 8 28.97 -16.50 -33.75
N SER A 9 27.79 -15.96 -34.10
CA SER A 9 26.49 -16.62 -33.96
C SER A 9 25.70 -16.73 -35.28
N GLN A 10 26.39 -17.05 -36.40
CA GLN A 10 25.74 -17.35 -37.68
C GLN A 10 26.70 -18.20 -38.56
N ARG A 11 26.72 -19.51 -38.29
CA ARG A 11 27.11 -20.60 -39.23
C ARG A 11 27.33 -21.86 -38.40
N ILE A 12 26.34 -22.75 -38.40
CA ILE A 12 26.41 -24.22 -38.54
C ILE A 12 24.94 -24.69 -38.39
N MET A 13 24.16 -24.43 -39.46
CA MET A 13 23.02 -25.22 -39.89
C MET A 13 23.39 -25.61 -41.32
N GLN A 14 23.74 -26.88 -41.55
CA GLN A 14 23.73 -27.58 -42.84
C GLN A 14 24.35 -28.95 -42.61
N ASN A 15 23.52 -29.99 -42.65
CA ASN A 15 23.78 -31.30 -43.26
C ASN A 15 22.71 -32.29 -42.77
N CYS A 16 21.66 -32.48 -43.57
CA CYS A 16 21.02 -33.78 -43.78
C CYS A 16 20.33 -33.71 -45.15
N ASP A 17 20.85 -34.47 -46.09
CA ASP A 17 20.56 -34.46 -47.52
C ASP A 17 19.18 -35.05 -47.86
N PHE A 18 18.53 -34.44 -48.86
CA PHE A 18 17.33 -34.96 -49.53
C PHE A 18 17.74 -35.68 -50.82
N GLU A 19 17.31 -36.94 -51.00
CA GLU A 19 17.24 -37.58 -52.32
C GLU A 19 15.81 -37.47 -52.87
N GLN A 20 15.68 -36.87 -54.05
CA GLN A 20 14.46 -36.82 -54.87
C GLN A 20 14.34 -38.07 -55.74
N VAL A 21 13.15 -38.68 -55.80
CA VAL A 21 12.64 -39.35 -57.02
C VAL A 21 11.15 -39.02 -57.18
N SER A 22 10.82 -38.63 -58.41
CA SER A 22 9.54 -38.15 -58.94
C SER A 22 8.55 -39.27 -59.32
N ASN A 23 7.24 -39.00 -59.22
CA ASN A 23 6.28 -38.98 -60.35
C ASN A 23 4.80 -39.02 -59.90
N ASP A 24 4.05 -38.03 -60.37
CA ASP A 24 2.69 -38.04 -60.94
C ASP A 24 1.64 -39.05 -60.44
N SER A 25 0.55 -38.55 -59.83
CA SER A 25 -0.75 -38.38 -60.53
C SER A 25 -1.87 -37.92 -59.58
N ASN A 26 -2.50 -36.80 -59.95
CA ASN A 26 -3.80 -36.22 -59.59
C ASN A 26 -4.78 -37.04 -58.72
N GLU A 27 -5.27 -36.44 -57.64
CA GLU A 27 -6.67 -35.98 -57.51
C GLU A 27 -6.80 -34.97 -56.37
N VAL A 28 -7.59 -33.93 -56.62
CA VAL A 28 -7.75 -32.70 -55.82
C VAL A 28 -8.86 -32.88 -54.79
N GLN A 29 -8.59 -32.55 -53.52
CA GLN A 29 -9.52 -31.79 -52.69
C GLN A 29 -8.77 -31.09 -51.55
N GLU A 30 -8.98 -29.79 -51.46
CA GLU A 30 -8.32 -28.83 -50.57
C GLU A 30 -8.77 -29.00 -49.11
N ASP A 31 -7.84 -29.25 -48.20
CA ASP A 31 -7.93 -28.86 -46.80
C ASP A 31 -6.80 -27.84 -46.55
N THR A 32 -7.19 -26.60 -46.25
CA THR A 32 -6.28 -25.50 -45.92
C THR A 32 -5.74 -25.65 -44.49
N ASP A 33 -4.50 -26.13 -44.39
CA ASP A 33 -3.62 -25.95 -43.24
C ASP A 33 -3.19 -24.47 -43.16
N ASP A 34 -3.54 -23.77 -42.07
CA ASP A 34 -2.87 -22.53 -41.68
C ASP A 34 -1.83 -22.83 -40.59
N LEU A 35 -0.63 -23.16 -41.07
CA LEU A 35 0.63 -23.16 -40.33
C LEU A 35 1.10 -21.71 -40.12
N THR A 36 1.28 -21.28 -38.86
CA THR A 36 2.41 -20.39 -38.50
C THR A 36 2.83 -20.58 -37.04
N THR A 37 3.96 -21.26 -36.82
CA THR A 37 5.11 -20.78 -36.02
C THR A 37 6.22 -21.84 -36.04
N GLU A 38 7.33 -21.51 -36.70
CA GLU A 38 8.56 -22.30 -36.68
C GLU A 38 9.28 -22.22 -35.32
N ASP A 39 9.85 -23.36 -34.93
CA ASP A 39 10.98 -23.59 -34.03
C ASP A 39 10.85 -23.42 -32.50
N SER A 40 10.29 -24.45 -31.86
CA SER A 40 10.95 -25.09 -30.72
C SER A 40 10.75 -26.61 -30.78
N SER A 41 11.78 -27.38 -31.14
CA SER A 41 11.71 -28.84 -31.16
C SER A 41 11.46 -29.39 -29.75
N ASP A 42 10.29 -30.01 -29.53
CA ASP A 42 9.95 -30.69 -28.28
C ASP A 42 11.01 -31.75 -27.92
N LEU A 43 11.60 -31.65 -26.71
CA LEU A 43 12.65 -32.56 -26.25
C LEU A 43 12.20 -34.03 -26.21
N ALA A 44 10.90 -34.31 -26.15
CA ALA A 44 10.38 -35.67 -26.22
C ALA A 44 10.76 -36.37 -27.53
N ASN A 45 10.82 -35.64 -28.66
CA ASN A 45 11.27 -36.21 -29.95
C ASN A 45 12.79 -36.47 -29.99
N CYS A 46 13.57 -35.88 -29.09
CA CYS A 46 15.02 -36.07 -29.01
C CYS A 46 15.43 -37.28 -28.16
N ILE A 47 14.50 -37.87 -27.40
CA ILE A 47 14.76 -39.01 -26.52
C ILE A 47 14.19 -40.27 -27.18
N ASN A 48 15.07 -41.18 -27.59
CA ASN A 48 14.67 -42.39 -28.28
C ASN A 48 13.79 -43.28 -27.38
N GLY A 49 12.67 -43.77 -27.92
CA GLY A 49 11.73 -44.63 -27.19
C GLY A 49 10.89 -43.94 -26.11
N LEU A 50 10.90 -42.60 -26.04
CA LEU A 50 10.03 -41.82 -25.15
C LEU A 50 8.79 -41.32 -25.90
N TYR A 51 7.61 -41.63 -25.37
CA TYR A 51 6.32 -41.28 -25.97
C TYR A 51 5.50 -40.51 -24.94
N ARG A 52 5.07 -39.29 -25.28
CA ARG A 52 4.15 -38.54 -24.43
C ARG A 52 2.76 -39.16 -24.52
N LEU A 53 2.24 -39.72 -23.43
CA LEU A 53 0.89 -40.31 -23.42
C LEU A 53 -0.15 -39.25 -23.06
N LEU A 54 0.05 -38.56 -21.94
CA LEU A 54 -0.84 -37.52 -21.43
C LEU A 54 -0.09 -36.20 -21.41
N ASP A 55 -0.63 -35.21 -22.09
CA ASP A 55 -0.09 -33.85 -22.17
C ASP A 55 -0.93 -32.89 -21.35
N LEU A 56 -0.29 -31.92 -20.69
CA LEU A 56 -0.95 -30.83 -20.00
C LEU A 56 -0.96 -29.61 -20.93
N CYS A 57 -2.08 -29.42 -21.62
CA CYS A 57 -2.24 -28.34 -22.61
C CYS A 57 -3.07 -27.19 -22.04
N ASN A 58 -2.71 -25.97 -22.43
CA ASN A 58 -3.44 -24.77 -22.08
C ASN A 58 -4.50 -24.48 -23.15
N ASP A 59 -5.77 -24.64 -22.81
CA ASP A 59 -6.86 -24.34 -23.72
C ASP A 59 -7.34 -22.90 -23.49
N ILE A 60 -7.40 -22.10 -24.57
CA ILE A 60 -7.90 -20.72 -24.53
C ILE A 60 -9.40 -20.79 -24.79
N GLU A 61 -10.18 -20.94 -23.73
CA GLU A 61 -11.63 -20.83 -23.84
C GLU A 61 -12.06 -19.37 -23.68
N SER A 62 -13.29 -19.05 -24.08
CA SER A 62 -13.94 -17.74 -23.88
C SER A 62 -14.00 -17.27 -22.41
N SER A 63 -13.52 -18.09 -21.48
CA SER A 63 -13.48 -17.95 -20.02
C SER A 63 -12.06 -17.73 -19.45
N GLY A 64 -11.00 -17.82 -20.26
CA GLY A 64 -9.61 -17.75 -19.83
C GLY A 64 -8.78 -18.98 -20.22
N ILE A 65 -7.52 -19.02 -19.76
CA ILE A 65 -6.60 -20.15 -19.98
C ILE A 65 -6.91 -21.25 -18.96
N VAL A 66 -7.23 -22.45 -19.44
CA VAL A 66 -7.52 -23.62 -18.60
C VAL A 66 -6.59 -24.77 -18.96
N ASP A 67 -5.91 -25.34 -17.96
CA ASP A 67 -5.12 -26.55 -18.20
C ASP A 67 -6.04 -27.75 -18.38
N LYS A 68 -5.89 -28.46 -19.50
CA LYS A 68 -6.54 -29.73 -19.82
C LYS A 68 -5.50 -30.81 -19.97
N ILE A 69 -5.81 -32.01 -19.46
CA ILE A 69 -4.99 -33.19 -19.68
C ILE A 69 -5.57 -33.96 -20.87
N ILE A 70 -4.83 -34.04 -21.96
CA ILE A 70 -5.26 -34.70 -23.21
C ILE A 70 -4.38 -35.90 -23.53
N ILE A 71 -4.91 -36.86 -24.29
CA ILE A 71 -4.14 -37.98 -24.83
C ILE A 71 -3.45 -37.50 -26.11
N SER A 72 -2.13 -37.66 -26.21
CA SER A 72 -1.42 -37.30 -27.43
C SER A 72 -1.67 -38.34 -28.54
N LYS A 73 -2.50 -37.96 -29.53
CA LYS A 73 -2.82 -38.80 -30.69
C LYS A 73 -1.57 -39.20 -31.47
N GLU A 74 -0.66 -38.26 -31.69
CA GLU A 74 0.55 -38.47 -32.49
C GLU A 74 1.48 -39.49 -31.82
N TYR A 75 1.82 -39.28 -30.54
CA TYR A 75 2.72 -40.18 -29.82
C TYR A 75 2.08 -41.54 -29.53
N LEU A 76 0.76 -41.62 -29.29
CA LEU A 76 0.07 -42.90 -29.12
C LEU A 76 0.05 -43.69 -30.44
N GLY A 77 -0.15 -43.02 -31.57
CA GLY A 77 -0.05 -43.63 -32.89
C GLY A 77 1.36 -44.14 -33.21
N LYS A 78 2.39 -43.33 -32.91
CA LYS A 78 3.81 -43.74 -33.00
C LYS A 78 4.08 -44.96 -32.12
N LEU A 79 3.66 -44.94 -30.85
CA LEU A 79 3.83 -46.07 -29.93
C LEU A 79 3.21 -47.36 -30.47
N CYS A 80 1.96 -47.31 -30.96
CA CYS A 80 1.29 -48.49 -31.50
C CYS A 80 2.04 -49.05 -32.70
N ASN A 81 2.40 -48.20 -33.66
CA ASN A 81 3.06 -48.61 -34.90
C ASN A 81 4.53 -49.04 -34.71
N ASP A 82 5.23 -48.47 -33.72
CA ASP A 82 6.60 -48.88 -33.34
C ASP A 82 6.63 -50.22 -32.61
N MET A 83 5.52 -50.60 -31.96
CA MET A 83 5.37 -51.90 -31.29
C MET A 83 4.86 -52.96 -32.26
N VAL A 84 3.79 -52.66 -32.99
CA VAL A 84 3.20 -53.52 -34.03
C VAL A 84 2.91 -52.66 -35.25
N GLN A 85 3.62 -52.93 -36.35
CA GLN A 85 3.50 -52.17 -37.57
C GLN A 85 2.05 -52.13 -38.08
N SER A 86 1.56 -50.95 -38.45
CA SER A 86 0.20 -50.73 -38.99
C SER A 86 -0.96 -51.08 -38.05
N SER A 87 -0.70 -51.24 -36.74
CA SER A 87 -1.74 -51.47 -35.72
C SER A 87 -2.59 -50.24 -35.42
N PHE A 88 -2.08 -49.03 -35.71
CA PHE A 88 -2.80 -47.77 -35.59
C PHE A 88 -2.96 -47.11 -36.96
N LYS A 89 -4.20 -47.06 -37.45
CA LYS A 89 -4.59 -46.33 -38.67
C LYS A 89 -5.22 -44.98 -38.35
N SER A 90 -6.14 -44.98 -37.40
CA SER A 90 -6.82 -43.80 -36.89
C SER A 90 -7.26 -44.05 -35.44
N ILE A 91 -7.74 -43.01 -34.75
CA ILE A 91 -8.21 -43.12 -33.37
C ILE A 91 -9.38 -44.11 -33.20
N SER A 92 -10.21 -44.28 -34.24
CA SER A 92 -11.34 -45.22 -34.28
C SER A 92 -10.97 -46.59 -34.88
N GLU A 93 -9.74 -46.75 -35.36
CA GLU A 93 -9.22 -47.95 -36.04
C GLU A 93 -7.87 -48.37 -35.47
N ILE A 94 -7.92 -48.94 -34.27
CA ILE A 94 -6.77 -49.50 -33.55
C ILE A 94 -6.97 -51.01 -33.43
N ASN A 95 -5.99 -51.79 -33.89
CA ASN A 95 -6.04 -53.25 -33.80
C ASN A 95 -5.56 -53.73 -32.41
N TYR A 96 -6.40 -53.57 -31.40
CA TYR A 96 -6.09 -53.98 -30.02
C TYR A 96 -5.77 -55.48 -29.90
N SER A 97 -6.38 -56.33 -30.72
CA SER A 97 -6.14 -57.78 -30.72
C SER A 97 -4.71 -58.12 -31.13
N GLU A 98 -4.17 -57.40 -32.12
CA GLU A 98 -2.79 -57.59 -32.58
C GLU A 98 -1.79 -56.96 -31.61
N LEU A 99 -2.11 -55.80 -31.02
CA LEU A 99 -1.34 -55.21 -29.94
C LEU A 99 -1.26 -56.12 -28.71
N ASN A 100 -2.33 -56.86 -28.40
CA ASN A 100 -2.34 -57.86 -27.32
C ASN A 100 -1.39 -59.05 -27.55
N SER A 101 -0.80 -59.20 -28.75
CA SER A 101 0.30 -60.16 -28.96
C SER A 101 1.58 -59.77 -28.20
N ILE A 102 1.71 -58.50 -27.83
CA ILE A 102 2.81 -57.98 -27.01
C ILE A 102 2.37 -57.93 -25.56
N SER A 103 3.11 -58.64 -24.71
CA SER A 103 3.04 -58.49 -23.26
C SER A 103 4.23 -57.68 -22.74
N PHE A 104 3.94 -56.81 -21.78
CA PHE A 104 4.91 -55.84 -21.31
C PHE A 104 4.82 -55.61 -19.81
N ARG A 105 5.98 -55.43 -19.19
CA ARG A 105 6.10 -55.13 -17.77
C ARG A 105 6.22 -53.62 -17.56
N LEU A 106 5.38 -53.08 -16.67
CA LEU A 106 5.33 -51.64 -16.43
C LEU A 106 5.63 -51.29 -14.97
N ILE A 107 6.37 -50.19 -14.80
CA ILE A 107 6.64 -49.55 -13.51
C ILE A 107 6.32 -48.06 -13.64
N GLY A 108 5.61 -47.51 -12.66
CA GLY A 108 5.41 -46.07 -12.55
C GLY A 108 6.62 -45.40 -11.91
N CYS A 109 7.02 -44.23 -12.38
CA CYS A 109 8.12 -43.45 -11.83
C CYS A 109 7.70 -41.99 -11.64
N TYR A 110 7.91 -41.46 -10.45
CA TYR A 110 7.68 -40.05 -10.14
C TYR A 110 8.69 -39.57 -9.07
N GLY A 111 8.70 -38.26 -8.80
CA GLY A 111 9.48 -37.68 -7.72
C GLY A 111 10.33 -36.52 -8.20
N ASN A 112 11.53 -36.37 -7.64
CA ASN A 112 12.43 -35.28 -7.99
C ASN A 112 12.87 -35.36 -9.46
N ARG A 113 12.55 -34.32 -10.27
CA ARG A 113 12.84 -34.27 -11.71
C ARG A 113 14.33 -34.46 -12.04
N ILE A 114 15.23 -33.96 -11.17
CA ILE A 114 16.68 -34.09 -11.36
C ILE A 114 17.09 -35.56 -11.22
N LEU A 115 16.50 -36.26 -10.25
CA LEU A 115 16.75 -37.69 -10.06
C LEU A 115 16.14 -38.55 -11.16
N ILE A 116 14.97 -38.17 -11.71
CA ILE A 116 14.41 -38.83 -12.90
C ILE A 116 15.39 -38.67 -14.07
N ALA A 117 15.88 -37.46 -14.34
CA ALA A 117 16.88 -37.24 -15.38
C ALA A 117 18.19 -38.01 -15.09
N LYS A 118 18.63 -38.08 -13.83
CA LYS A 118 19.82 -38.84 -13.40
C LYS A 118 19.64 -40.34 -13.67
N LEU A 119 18.44 -40.89 -13.43
CA LEU A 119 18.11 -42.29 -13.73
C LEU A 119 18.23 -42.56 -15.24
N LEU A 120 17.68 -41.67 -16.07
CA LEU A 120 17.78 -41.79 -17.53
C LEU A 120 19.22 -41.71 -18.05
N LEU A 121 20.04 -40.82 -17.45
CA LEU A 121 21.45 -40.69 -17.77
C LEU A 121 22.24 -41.94 -17.39
N ASN A 122 22.04 -42.46 -16.17
CA ASN A 122 22.74 -43.66 -15.67
C ASN A 122 22.44 -44.91 -16.50
N LYS A 123 21.28 -44.95 -17.16
CA LYS A 123 20.88 -46.04 -18.06
C LYS A 123 21.23 -45.78 -19.53
N ASN A 124 22.05 -44.76 -19.81
CA ASN A 124 22.47 -44.37 -21.17
C ASN A 124 21.29 -44.12 -22.13
N ILE A 125 20.12 -43.74 -21.62
CA ILE A 125 18.92 -43.43 -22.42
C ILE A 125 19.03 -42.01 -22.98
N ILE A 126 19.61 -41.10 -22.19
CA ILE A 126 19.93 -39.73 -22.58
C ILE A 126 21.42 -39.49 -22.41
N ASP A 127 21.96 -38.55 -23.18
CA ASP A 127 23.35 -38.12 -23.05
C ASP A 127 23.52 -36.98 -22.02
N GLN A 128 24.77 -36.58 -21.79
CA GLN A 128 25.10 -35.53 -20.82
C GLN A 128 24.56 -34.14 -21.25
N GLN A 129 24.35 -33.91 -22.55
CA GLN A 129 23.79 -32.65 -23.06
C GLN A 129 22.30 -32.56 -22.75
N LEU A 130 21.54 -33.61 -23.06
CA LEU A 130 20.12 -33.75 -22.74
C LEU A 130 19.87 -33.76 -21.24
N TYR A 131 20.71 -34.40 -20.43
CA TYR A 131 20.63 -34.31 -18.98
C TYR A 131 20.74 -32.86 -18.48
N LYS A 132 21.68 -32.09 -19.02
CA LYS A 132 21.83 -30.68 -18.68
C LYS A 132 20.61 -29.87 -19.12
N LEU A 133 20.05 -30.14 -20.29
CA LEU A 133 18.84 -29.48 -20.77
C LEU A 133 17.63 -29.79 -19.88
N LEU A 134 17.38 -31.06 -19.54
CA LEU A 134 16.26 -31.48 -18.67
C LEU A 134 16.36 -30.93 -17.24
N THR A 135 17.57 -30.65 -16.75
CA THR A 135 17.79 -30.12 -15.40
C THR A 135 17.78 -28.59 -15.34
N THR A 136 18.17 -27.89 -16.42
CA THR A 136 18.28 -26.41 -16.46
C THR A 136 17.14 -25.70 -17.19
N SER A 137 16.43 -26.38 -18.08
CA SER A 137 15.37 -25.81 -18.92
C SER A 137 14.03 -26.53 -18.72
N ASN A 138 12.92 -25.83 -18.97
CA ASN A 138 11.56 -26.38 -18.86
C ASN A 138 11.02 -26.85 -20.22
N LEU A 139 11.89 -27.42 -21.05
CA LEU A 139 11.58 -27.77 -22.44
C LEU A 139 10.81 -29.10 -22.59
N LEU A 140 10.77 -29.94 -21.55
CA LEU A 140 9.89 -31.12 -21.51
C LEU A 140 8.62 -30.78 -20.74
N LEU A 141 7.47 -30.84 -21.41
CA LEU A 141 6.18 -30.46 -20.82
C LEU A 141 5.78 -31.42 -19.67
N PRO A 142 5.11 -30.93 -18.62
CA PRO A 142 4.56 -31.78 -17.56
C PRO A 142 3.51 -32.76 -18.10
N GLY A 143 3.51 -34.00 -17.62
CA GLY A 143 2.60 -35.01 -18.13
C GLY A 143 2.98 -36.45 -17.78
N ILE A 144 2.34 -37.42 -18.44
CA ILE A 144 2.68 -38.84 -18.34
C ILE A 144 3.34 -39.29 -19.63
N TYR A 145 4.51 -39.91 -19.49
CA TYR A 145 5.31 -40.43 -20.59
C TYR A 145 5.48 -41.93 -20.47
N PHE A 146 5.48 -42.63 -21.60
CA PHE A 146 5.92 -44.01 -21.72
C PHE A 146 7.36 -44.04 -22.24
N LEU A 147 8.25 -44.71 -21.52
CA LEU A 147 9.62 -44.96 -21.97
C LEU A 147 9.82 -46.45 -22.23
N LYS A 148 10.08 -46.79 -23.49
CA LYS A 148 10.48 -48.13 -23.91
C LYS A 148 11.93 -48.37 -23.52
N VAL A 149 12.15 -49.15 -22.46
CA VAL A 149 13.51 -49.49 -22.01
C VAL A 149 14.03 -50.70 -22.79
N ASN A 150 13.21 -51.74 -22.94
CA ASN A 150 13.50 -52.89 -23.80
C ASN A 150 12.21 -53.45 -24.41
N SER A 151 12.28 -54.59 -25.11
CA SER A 151 11.14 -55.16 -25.84
C SER A 151 9.98 -55.62 -24.94
N ASN A 152 10.23 -55.88 -23.65
CA ASN A 152 9.25 -56.49 -22.73
C ASN A 152 9.08 -55.67 -21.44
N PHE A 153 9.72 -54.51 -21.30
CA PHE A 153 9.71 -53.67 -20.10
C PHE A 153 9.82 -52.17 -20.42
N GLY A 154 9.08 -51.37 -19.67
CA GLY A 154 9.15 -49.92 -19.78
C GLY A 154 8.55 -49.19 -18.60
N LEU A 155 8.79 -47.88 -18.62
CA LEU A 155 8.58 -46.99 -17.49
C LEU A 155 7.50 -45.98 -17.82
N ILE A 156 6.52 -45.84 -16.92
CA ILE A 156 5.51 -44.78 -16.99
C ILE A 156 5.99 -43.63 -16.11
N ILE A 157 6.51 -42.58 -16.72
CA ILE A 157 7.12 -41.45 -16.01
C ILE A 157 6.08 -40.34 -15.86
N HIS A 158 5.74 -39.99 -14.63
CA HIS A 158 5.12 -38.70 -14.33
C HIS A 158 6.22 -37.64 -14.28
N TRP A 159 6.30 -36.82 -15.33
CA TRP A 159 7.18 -35.67 -15.36
C TRP A 159 6.49 -34.49 -14.66
N PRO A 160 6.97 -34.06 -13.48
CA PRO A 160 6.21 -33.16 -12.62
C PRO A 160 6.24 -31.70 -13.09
N GLU A 161 5.14 -30.98 -12.82
CA GLU A 161 5.14 -29.52 -12.82
C GLU A 161 6.09 -28.97 -11.75
N ILE A 162 6.71 -27.82 -12.03
CA ILE A 162 7.68 -27.21 -11.12
C ILE A 162 6.96 -26.73 -9.86
N GLY A 163 7.50 -27.11 -8.70
CA GLY A 163 6.93 -26.78 -7.41
C GLY A 163 5.71 -27.63 -7.02
N CYS A 164 5.30 -28.64 -7.81
CA CYS A 164 4.12 -29.44 -7.45
C CYS A 164 4.25 -30.21 -6.13
N TYR A 165 5.47 -30.53 -5.71
CA TYR A 165 5.77 -31.18 -4.43
C TYR A 165 6.22 -30.21 -3.33
N GLU A 166 6.10 -28.89 -3.53
CA GLU A 166 6.35 -27.88 -2.49
C GLU A 166 5.12 -27.68 -1.59
N ASN A 167 5.31 -27.02 -0.43
CA ASN A 167 4.28 -26.86 0.59
C ASN A 167 2.96 -26.27 0.03
N TYR A 168 1.83 -26.81 0.49
CA TYR A 168 0.46 -26.41 0.16
C TYR A 168 0.19 -24.90 0.31
N LEU A 169 0.87 -24.22 1.23
CA LEU A 169 0.71 -22.76 1.44
C LEU A 169 1.38 -21.90 0.36
N ILE A 170 2.30 -22.46 -0.42
CA ILE A 170 3.13 -21.75 -1.40
C ILE A 170 2.73 -22.14 -2.84
N THR A 171 2.30 -23.40 -3.03
CA THR A 171 2.00 -23.95 -4.35
C THR A 171 0.60 -23.51 -4.83
N PRO A 172 0.47 -22.98 -6.06
CA PRO A 172 -0.83 -22.71 -6.67
C PRO A 172 -1.75 -23.94 -6.66
N PHE A 173 -3.03 -23.74 -6.32
CA PHE A 173 -4.04 -24.81 -6.27
C PHE A 173 -4.12 -25.61 -7.59
N GLN A 174 -3.95 -24.92 -8.72
CA GLN A 174 -4.00 -25.53 -10.05
C GLN A 174 -2.92 -26.60 -10.25
N ILE A 175 -1.68 -26.30 -9.85
CA ILE A 175 -0.54 -27.22 -9.94
C ILE A 175 -0.77 -28.45 -9.03
N LYS A 176 -1.32 -28.25 -7.82
CA LYS A 176 -1.67 -29.37 -6.92
C LYS A 176 -2.79 -30.24 -7.49
N ARG A 177 -3.81 -29.64 -8.11
CA ARG A 177 -4.91 -30.36 -8.76
C ARG A 177 -4.41 -31.23 -9.91
N ASN A 178 -3.58 -30.66 -10.79
CA ASN A 178 -2.96 -31.37 -11.90
C ASN A 178 -2.08 -32.53 -11.40
N MET A 179 -1.25 -32.29 -10.37
CA MET A 179 -0.45 -33.32 -9.71
C MET A 179 -1.33 -34.48 -9.19
N VAL A 180 -2.42 -34.19 -8.48
CA VAL A 180 -3.35 -35.24 -7.97
C VAL A 180 -3.97 -36.04 -9.11
N ASN A 181 -4.35 -35.38 -10.21
CA ASN A 181 -4.91 -36.06 -11.39
C ASN A 181 -3.88 -36.96 -12.10
N LEU A 182 -2.66 -36.45 -12.33
CA LEU A 182 -1.57 -37.21 -12.95
C LEU A 182 -1.14 -38.39 -12.07
N HIS A 183 -1.07 -38.21 -10.75
CA HIS A 183 -0.85 -39.31 -9.80
C HIS A 183 -1.95 -40.38 -9.89
N ARG A 184 -3.21 -39.96 -10.00
CA ARG A 184 -4.29 -40.91 -10.22
C ARG A 184 -4.12 -41.71 -11.50
N TYR A 185 -3.83 -41.05 -12.62
CA TYR A 185 -3.60 -41.74 -13.89
C TYR A 185 -2.42 -42.70 -13.79
N LEU A 186 -1.34 -42.30 -13.12
CA LEU A 186 -0.19 -43.18 -12.84
C LEU A 186 -0.60 -44.45 -12.07
N THR A 187 -1.45 -44.32 -11.04
CA THR A 187 -1.97 -45.48 -10.26
C THR A 187 -2.96 -46.35 -11.02
N LYS A 188 -3.59 -45.83 -12.08
CA LYS A 188 -4.42 -46.65 -12.96
C LYS A 188 -3.57 -47.38 -14.00
N LEU A 189 -2.54 -46.74 -14.53
CA LEU A 189 -1.66 -47.33 -15.55
C LEU A 189 -0.63 -48.31 -14.99
N THR A 190 -0.30 -48.21 -13.71
CA THR A 190 0.75 -49.03 -13.07
C THR A 190 0.41 -49.39 -11.63
N ASP A 191 0.65 -50.66 -11.28
CA ASP A 191 0.41 -51.18 -9.92
C ASP A 191 1.62 -50.97 -8.99
N HIS A 192 2.82 -50.91 -9.57
CA HIS A 192 4.08 -50.72 -8.86
C HIS A 192 4.68 -49.37 -9.22
N GLN A 193 5.01 -48.55 -8.23
CA GLN A 193 5.51 -47.20 -8.43
C GLN A 193 6.82 -46.96 -7.69
N ILE A 194 7.68 -46.16 -8.29
CA ILE A 194 8.95 -45.71 -7.74
C ILE A 194 8.85 -44.21 -7.48
N CYS A 195 9.20 -43.79 -6.25
CA CYS A 195 9.35 -42.40 -5.89
C CYS A 195 10.83 -42.08 -5.67
N LEU A 196 11.40 -41.23 -6.52
CA LEU A 196 12.79 -40.78 -6.40
C LEU A 196 12.87 -39.55 -5.47
N MET A 197 13.65 -39.66 -4.39
CA MET A 197 13.84 -38.59 -3.41
C MET A 197 15.32 -38.31 -3.17
N SER A 198 15.67 -37.03 -3.07
CA SER A 198 17.02 -36.59 -2.68
C SER A 198 17.16 -36.47 -1.15
N ASP A 199 18.40 -36.32 -0.67
CA ASP A 199 18.69 -35.96 0.71
C ASP A 199 18.00 -34.66 1.18
N GLU A 200 17.81 -33.68 0.28
CA GLU A 200 17.11 -32.44 0.58
C GLU A 200 15.61 -32.67 0.77
N ASP A 201 15.01 -33.47 -0.11
CA ASP A 201 13.60 -33.86 -0.03
C ASP A 201 13.32 -34.56 1.32
N LEU A 202 14.21 -35.47 1.74
CA LEU A 202 14.12 -36.19 3.02
C LEU A 202 14.21 -35.28 4.25
N LYS A 203 15.09 -34.26 4.25
CA LYS A 203 15.21 -33.28 5.36
C LYS A 203 13.91 -32.47 5.53
N GLY A 204 13.19 -32.29 4.43
CA GLY A 204 11.88 -31.63 4.37
C GLY A 204 10.72 -32.47 4.89
N LEU A 205 10.86 -33.80 5.01
CA LEU A 205 9.79 -34.68 5.48
C LEU A 205 9.64 -34.70 7.01
N ASN A 206 8.41 -34.81 7.48
CA ASN A 206 8.07 -35.08 8.86
C ASN A 206 7.33 -36.42 8.98
N LEU A 207 8.10 -37.50 9.05
CA LEU A 207 7.57 -38.87 9.16
C LEU A 207 7.22 -39.28 10.61
N GLY A 208 7.49 -38.43 11.61
CA GLY A 208 7.49 -38.81 13.03
C GLY A 208 6.39 -38.18 13.91
N LYS A 209 5.79 -37.05 13.51
CA LYS A 209 4.74 -36.37 14.28
C LYS A 209 3.44 -36.29 13.49
N ILE A 210 2.60 -37.31 13.65
CA ILE A 210 1.16 -37.10 13.65
C ILE A 210 0.82 -37.36 15.12
N ASP A 211 0.57 -36.33 15.92
CA ASP A 211 0.40 -36.47 17.37
C ASP A 211 -0.78 -37.41 17.69
N ASP A 212 -0.61 -38.28 18.68
CA ASP A 212 -1.62 -39.25 19.16
C ASP A 212 -2.61 -38.60 20.15
N THR A 213 -2.96 -37.32 19.95
CA THR A 213 -3.84 -36.54 20.85
C THR A 213 -5.03 -35.92 20.15
N ASP A 214 -5.67 -36.65 19.23
CA ASP A 214 -7.01 -36.30 18.71
C ASP A 214 -8.00 -37.41 19.06
N ASP A 215 -8.25 -37.57 20.37
CA ASP A 215 -9.52 -38.09 20.90
C ASP A 215 -10.53 -36.94 21.13
N SER A 216 -10.28 -35.77 20.55
CA SER A 216 -11.26 -34.72 20.32
C SER A 216 -11.58 -34.68 18.83
N ASP A 217 -12.87 -34.68 18.49
CA ASP A 217 -13.46 -34.62 17.15
C ASP A 217 -13.12 -33.35 16.32
N ASP A 218 -11.90 -32.83 16.41
CA ASP A 218 -11.44 -31.62 15.73
C ASP A 218 -10.17 -31.96 14.93
N SER A 219 -10.33 -32.58 13.76
CA SER A 219 -9.23 -32.77 12.82
C SER A 219 -8.77 -31.42 12.26
N ASP A 220 -7.56 -31.02 12.63
CA ASP A 220 -6.79 -29.87 12.10
C ASP A 220 -6.32 -30.11 10.64
N ASP A 221 -7.23 -30.44 9.73
CA ASP A 221 -7.00 -30.41 8.27
C ASP A 221 -7.50 -29.07 7.71
N LEU A 222 -6.76 -28.47 6.79
CA LEU A 222 -7.20 -27.35 5.93
C LEU A 222 -8.25 -27.82 4.88
N ASP A 223 -8.99 -28.85 5.22
CA ASP A 223 -10.07 -29.40 4.43
C ASP A 223 -11.31 -28.54 4.64
N TYR A 224 -11.86 -28.11 3.51
CA TYR A 224 -13.22 -27.60 3.48
C TYR A 224 -14.16 -28.76 3.85
N GLU A 225 -14.51 -28.87 5.11
CA GLU A 225 -15.45 -29.90 5.56
C GLU A 225 -16.85 -29.56 5.04
N PHE A 226 -17.35 -30.37 4.12
CA PHE A 226 -18.69 -30.24 3.57
C PHE A 226 -19.65 -31.22 4.26
N THR A 227 -20.37 -30.78 5.29
CA THR A 227 -21.48 -31.58 5.83
C THR A 227 -22.76 -31.37 5.03
N VAL A 228 -23.19 -32.40 4.28
CA VAL A 228 -24.52 -32.43 3.64
C VAL A 228 -25.55 -32.87 4.68
N LYS A 229 -26.33 -31.91 5.21
CA LYS A 229 -27.52 -32.24 6.00
C LYS A 229 -28.75 -32.25 5.08
N ARG A 230 -29.41 -33.40 4.97
CA ARG A 230 -30.73 -33.52 4.34
C ARG A 230 -31.77 -32.91 5.29
N SER A 231 -32.23 -31.69 5.02
CA SER A 231 -33.37 -31.10 5.73
C SER A 231 -34.67 -31.62 5.09
N GLN A 232 -35.65 -31.94 5.93
CA GLN A 232 -36.99 -32.36 5.52
C GLN A 232 -37.64 -31.31 4.60
N GLU A 233 -38.59 -31.77 3.78
CA GLU A 233 -39.31 -31.00 2.77
C GLU A 233 -40.07 -29.80 3.36
N GLU A 234 -39.41 -28.66 3.51
CA GLU A 234 -40.03 -27.37 3.81
C GLU A 234 -40.00 -26.47 2.55
N LYS A 235 -41.10 -25.77 2.29
CA LYS A 235 -41.23 -24.74 1.23
C LYS A 235 -40.16 -23.63 1.43
N GLU A 236 -39.68 -23.01 0.35
CA GLU A 236 -38.77 -21.83 0.41
C GLU A 236 -39.38 -20.77 1.35
N ASP A 237 -38.71 -20.48 2.45
CA ASP A 237 -39.21 -19.60 3.51
C ASP A 237 -38.15 -18.59 3.95
N PHE A 238 -38.60 -17.42 4.39
CA PHE A 238 -37.74 -16.31 4.80
C PHE A 238 -38.19 -15.76 6.16
N ASN A 239 -37.38 -15.91 7.19
CA ASN A 239 -37.70 -15.43 8.53
C ASN A 239 -36.70 -14.37 9.00
N ILE A 240 -37.17 -13.45 9.85
CA ILE A 240 -36.36 -12.41 10.47
C ILE A 240 -36.34 -12.69 11.97
N ASP A 241 -35.16 -13.07 12.48
CA ASP A 241 -34.94 -13.31 13.89
C ASP A 241 -34.17 -12.14 14.54
N ASN A 242 -34.19 -12.08 15.88
CA ASN A 242 -33.39 -11.09 16.60
C ASN A 242 -31.89 -11.39 16.45
N GLY A 243 -31.13 -10.41 15.98
CA GLY A 243 -29.67 -10.48 15.92
C GLY A 243 -29.03 -9.93 17.20
N PHE A 244 -27.84 -9.35 17.06
CA PHE A 244 -27.11 -8.77 18.18
C PHE A 244 -27.45 -7.30 18.43
N LYS A 245 -27.13 -6.83 19.64
CA LYS A 245 -27.20 -5.41 20.03
C LYS A 245 -25.93 -5.02 20.77
N VAL A 246 -25.18 -4.08 20.22
CA VAL A 246 -23.90 -3.60 20.79
C VAL A 246 -24.03 -2.13 21.15
N ASN A 247 -23.75 -1.79 22.42
CA ASN A 247 -23.71 -0.41 22.88
C ASN A 247 -22.39 0.24 22.47
N LEU A 248 -22.45 1.35 21.74
CA LEU A 248 -21.26 2.06 21.31
C LEU A 248 -20.70 2.95 22.45
N PRO A 249 -19.38 3.19 22.51
CA PRO A 249 -18.77 4.18 23.39
C PRO A 249 -19.36 5.59 23.27
N ASN A 250 -19.37 6.37 24.35
CA ASN A 250 -20.03 7.69 24.41
C ASN A 250 -19.50 8.70 23.37
N ASN A 251 -18.22 8.66 23.02
CA ASN A 251 -17.62 9.47 21.96
C ASN A 251 -18.25 9.17 20.58
N ILE A 252 -18.49 7.90 20.27
CA ILE A 252 -19.14 7.50 19.01
C ILE A 252 -20.62 7.91 19.03
N LYS A 253 -21.29 7.80 20.20
CA LYS A 253 -22.68 8.27 20.34
C LYS A 253 -22.81 9.76 20.04
N THR A 254 -21.87 10.58 20.53
CA THR A 254 -21.86 12.02 20.22
C THR A 254 -21.63 12.29 18.73
N GLU A 255 -20.79 11.50 18.05
CA GLU A 255 -20.58 11.64 16.60
C GLU A 255 -21.82 11.25 15.79
N ILE A 256 -22.50 10.16 16.15
CA ILE A 256 -23.70 9.65 15.47
C ILE A 256 -24.89 10.61 15.58
N ASN A 257 -24.99 11.34 16.70
CA ASN A 257 -26.08 12.29 16.95
C ASN A 257 -25.96 13.60 16.16
N ASN A 258 -24.83 13.87 15.49
CA ASN A 258 -24.66 15.03 14.64
C ASN A 258 -25.33 14.79 13.28
N GLN A 259 -26.66 14.91 13.23
CA GLN A 259 -27.43 14.49 12.06
C GLN A 259 -27.32 15.48 10.88
N ASN A 260 -27.37 16.80 11.15
CA ASN A 260 -27.32 17.84 10.13
C ASN A 260 -26.59 19.09 10.64
N GLU A 261 -25.67 19.63 9.83
CA GLU A 261 -25.18 21.01 9.94
C GLU A 261 -25.35 21.69 8.57
N GLY A 262 -26.37 22.55 8.44
CA GLY A 262 -26.77 23.13 7.14
C GLY A 262 -27.52 22.13 6.24
N ASP A 263 -27.27 22.19 4.92
CA ASP A 263 -27.86 21.30 3.90
C ASP A 263 -27.09 19.96 3.73
N ILE A 264 -26.05 19.71 4.53
CA ILE A 264 -25.19 18.51 4.40
C ILE A 264 -25.69 17.43 5.37
N PRO A 265 -26.20 16.28 4.86
CA PRO A 265 -26.60 15.16 5.72
C PRO A 265 -25.38 14.43 6.28
N LEU A 266 -25.23 14.44 7.61
CA LEU A 266 -24.08 13.89 8.35
C LEU A 266 -24.38 12.54 9.04
N TYR A 267 -25.49 11.88 8.68
CA TYR A 267 -25.88 10.58 9.22
C TYR A 267 -24.74 9.56 9.16
N PRO A 268 -24.59 8.64 10.12
CA PRO A 268 -23.62 7.57 9.98
C PRO A 268 -24.00 6.63 8.83
N ILE A 269 -23.01 5.97 8.23
CA ILE A 269 -23.19 5.02 7.14
C ILE A 269 -22.72 3.65 7.62
N VAL A 270 -23.60 2.64 7.58
CA VAL A 270 -23.15 1.25 7.69
C VAL A 270 -22.51 0.88 6.36
N VAL A 271 -21.24 0.46 6.39
CA VAL A 271 -20.50 0.15 5.16
C VAL A 271 -20.95 -1.19 4.64
N GLU A 272 -21.29 -1.21 3.36
CA GLU A 272 -21.63 -2.41 2.63
C GLU A 272 -20.42 -3.34 2.52
N SER A 273 -20.58 -4.58 2.98
CA SER A 273 -19.57 -5.64 2.87
C SER A 273 -20.21 -7.02 3.00
N THR A 274 -19.65 -8.00 2.28
CA THR A 274 -20.04 -9.40 2.43
C THR A 274 -19.18 -10.19 3.40
N THR A 275 -18.11 -9.61 3.93
CA THR A 275 -17.19 -10.31 4.85
C THR A 275 -17.03 -9.64 6.21
N ASN A 276 -16.97 -8.30 6.23
CA ASN A 276 -16.61 -7.55 7.43
C ASN A 276 -17.65 -6.48 7.78
N GLN A 277 -18.00 -6.36 9.06
CA GLN A 277 -18.86 -5.28 9.50
C GLN A 277 -18.04 -4.03 9.82
N SER A 278 -18.40 -2.90 9.20
CA SER A 278 -17.85 -1.60 9.53
C SER A 278 -18.89 -0.50 9.34
N PHE A 279 -18.67 0.63 10.01
CA PHE A 279 -19.50 1.83 9.83
C PHE A 279 -18.63 3.08 9.81
N VAL A 280 -19.17 4.15 9.24
CA VAL A 280 -18.50 5.45 9.10
C VAL A 280 -19.34 6.51 9.77
N THR A 281 -18.72 7.32 10.63
CA THR A 281 -19.31 8.57 11.12
C THR A 281 -18.79 9.74 10.29
N ARG A 282 -19.62 10.78 10.18
CA ARG A 282 -19.34 11.97 9.38
C ARG A 282 -19.45 13.18 10.29
N GLN A 283 -18.45 14.05 10.23
CA GLN A 283 -18.45 15.29 10.99
C GLN A 283 -18.00 16.44 10.09
N LEU A 284 -18.72 17.55 10.13
CA LEU A 284 -18.26 18.77 9.49
C LEU A 284 -17.32 19.51 10.44
N ILE A 285 -16.05 19.64 10.03
CA ILE A 285 -15.08 20.44 10.75
C ILE A 285 -15.17 21.85 10.20
N LYS A 286 -15.82 22.72 10.97
CA LYS A 286 -15.95 24.14 10.62
C LYS A 286 -14.58 24.79 10.50
N GLY A 287 -14.43 25.64 9.50
CA GLY A 287 -13.19 26.27 9.09
C GLY A 287 -12.28 26.67 10.24
N ILE A 288 -11.21 25.90 10.45
CA ILE A 288 -10.16 26.27 11.39
C ILE A 288 -9.40 27.43 10.75
N ARG A 289 -9.19 28.51 11.50
CA ARG A 289 -8.32 29.61 11.08
C ARG A 289 -6.93 29.04 10.85
N HIS A 290 -6.47 29.07 9.61
CA HIS A 290 -5.15 28.58 9.26
C HIS A 290 -4.25 29.74 8.88
N SER A 291 -3.08 29.78 9.52
CA SER A 291 -2.00 30.72 9.25
C SER A 291 -1.14 30.18 8.10
N LYS A 292 -1.04 30.93 7.01
CA LYS A 292 -0.19 30.60 5.85
C LYS A 292 0.89 31.66 5.68
N ILE A 293 2.16 31.23 5.71
CA ILE A 293 3.29 32.08 5.35
C ILE A 293 3.35 32.21 3.83
N VAL A 294 3.35 33.44 3.33
CA VAL A 294 3.40 33.79 1.91
C VAL A 294 4.59 34.70 1.66
N LEU A 295 5.38 34.36 0.63
CA LEU A 295 6.44 35.22 0.10
C LEU A 295 5.94 35.82 -1.23
N ALA A 296 5.51 37.07 -1.20
CA ALA A 296 4.99 37.78 -2.38
C ALA A 296 6.07 38.64 -3.02
N ARG A 297 6.20 38.57 -4.35
CA ARG A 297 6.99 39.53 -5.14
C ARG A 297 6.05 40.49 -5.84
N VAL A 298 6.18 41.79 -5.56
CA VAL A 298 5.27 42.82 -6.05
C VAL A 298 6.08 43.97 -6.66
N SER A 299 5.69 44.47 -7.83
CA SER A 299 6.31 45.65 -8.42
C SER A 299 5.98 46.92 -7.61
N VAL A 300 6.82 47.94 -7.71
CA VAL A 300 6.68 49.21 -6.96
C VAL A 300 5.28 49.82 -7.11
N GLU A 301 4.76 49.88 -8.34
CA GLU A 301 3.45 50.48 -8.64
C GLU A 301 2.27 49.67 -8.09
N LYS A 302 2.42 48.35 -7.93
CA LYS A 302 1.34 47.44 -7.50
C LYS A 302 1.33 47.21 -5.99
N PHE A 303 2.36 47.64 -5.27
CA PHE A 303 2.50 47.36 -3.83
C PHE A 303 1.34 47.91 -2.99
N PRO A 304 0.90 49.18 -3.15
CA PRO A 304 -0.25 49.69 -2.38
C PRO A 304 -1.54 48.92 -2.65
N ASN A 305 -1.82 48.61 -3.93
CA ASN A 305 -3.02 47.88 -4.33
C ASN A 305 -2.99 46.43 -3.80
N HIS A 306 -1.84 45.76 -3.88
CA HIS A 306 -1.66 44.42 -3.31
C HIS A 306 -1.97 44.42 -1.81
N LEU A 307 -1.41 45.37 -1.06
CA LEU A 307 -1.64 45.46 0.38
C LEU A 307 -3.11 45.76 0.72
N LYS A 308 -3.73 46.70 0.01
CA LYS A 308 -5.15 47.07 0.18
C LYS A 308 -6.08 45.86 0.03
N THR A 309 -5.82 44.99 -0.95
CA THR A 309 -6.62 43.76 -1.13
C THR A 309 -6.43 42.75 0.01
N LYS A 310 -5.23 42.67 0.60
CA LYS A 310 -4.94 41.72 1.68
C LYS A 310 -5.43 42.19 3.04
N LEU A 311 -5.43 43.50 3.28
CA LEU A 311 -5.95 44.12 4.50
C LEU A 311 -7.48 44.16 4.57
N GLN A 312 -8.18 43.97 3.45
CA GLN A 312 -9.64 43.96 3.43
C GLN A 312 -10.19 42.82 4.33
N GLY A 313 -10.89 43.18 5.41
CA GLY A 313 -11.45 42.22 6.37
C GLY A 313 -10.46 41.65 7.38
N ARG A 314 -9.23 42.20 7.49
CA ARG A 314 -8.17 41.72 8.39
C ARG A 314 -7.55 42.83 9.25
N TYR A 315 -7.15 42.50 10.47
CA TYR A 315 -6.31 43.37 11.29
C TYR A 315 -4.82 43.09 11.09
N LEU A 316 -4.01 44.14 11.10
CA LEU A 316 -2.57 44.07 10.86
C LEU A 316 -1.80 43.89 12.18
N ARG A 317 -0.77 43.03 12.15
CA ARG A 317 0.24 42.86 13.20
C ARG A 317 1.62 42.80 12.56
N ILE A 318 2.62 43.34 13.22
CA ILE A 318 4.00 43.40 12.73
C ILE A 318 4.91 42.58 13.64
N ASP A 319 5.75 41.73 13.04
CA ASP A 319 6.75 40.94 13.74
C ASP A 319 7.90 41.84 14.22
N ARG A 320 8.06 41.92 15.54
CA ARG A 320 9.08 42.77 16.16
C ARG A 320 10.49 42.13 16.20
N ASN A 321 10.60 40.85 15.85
CA ASN A 321 11.85 40.09 15.86
C ASN A 321 12.49 39.99 14.47
N LYS A 322 11.67 39.81 13.42
CA LYS A 322 12.17 39.67 12.03
C LYS A 322 12.25 40.98 11.26
N MET A 323 11.46 41.97 11.63
CA MET A 323 11.38 43.25 10.92
C MET A 323 12.28 44.29 11.57
N ASP A 324 13.08 44.98 10.76
CA ASP A 324 13.92 46.09 11.20
C ASP A 324 13.29 47.45 10.83
N ILE A 325 13.89 48.53 11.32
CA ILE A 325 13.38 49.90 11.08
C ILE A 325 13.38 50.27 9.59
N TYR A 326 14.33 49.76 8.82
CA TYR A 326 14.44 50.01 7.39
C TYR A 326 13.34 49.30 6.59
N ALA A 327 13.08 48.03 6.88
CA ALA A 327 11.97 47.28 6.30
C ALA A 327 10.62 47.90 6.66
N LEU A 328 10.48 48.45 7.88
CA LEU A 328 9.28 49.19 8.31
C LEU A 328 9.11 50.50 7.54
N GLU A 329 10.19 51.25 7.32
CA GLU A 329 10.17 52.46 6.50
C GLU A 329 9.72 52.16 5.06
N LEU A 330 10.29 51.11 4.44
CA LEU A 330 9.89 50.66 3.11
C LEU A 330 8.41 50.27 3.05
N PHE A 331 7.92 49.57 4.08
CA PHE A 331 6.51 49.18 4.19
C PHE A 331 5.57 50.38 4.30
N ILE A 332 5.94 51.37 5.09
CA ILE A 332 5.12 52.59 5.30
C ILE A 332 5.12 53.45 4.04
N LYS A 333 6.29 53.69 3.45
CA LYS A 333 6.47 54.58 2.31
C LYS A 333 5.84 54.03 1.04
N HIS A 334 6.10 52.77 0.72
CA HIS A 334 5.69 52.17 -0.55
C HIS A 334 4.45 51.27 -0.45
N GLY A 335 4.09 50.83 0.75
CA GLY A 335 2.90 49.99 0.97
C GLY A 335 1.68 50.79 1.45
N LEU A 336 1.82 51.51 2.57
CA LEU A 336 0.71 52.22 3.23
C LEU A 336 0.52 53.67 2.76
N GLY A 337 1.57 54.31 2.26
CA GLY A 337 1.57 55.74 1.91
C GLY A 337 1.39 56.65 3.13
N MET A 338 1.87 56.22 4.31
CA MET A 338 1.71 56.94 5.58
C MET A 338 3.03 57.57 6.05
N GLU A 339 3.67 58.36 5.19
CA GLU A 339 4.97 58.97 5.49
C GLU A 339 4.93 59.87 6.74
N GLU A 340 3.77 60.45 7.08
CA GLU A 340 3.57 61.27 8.29
C GLU A 340 3.85 60.50 9.59
N SER A 341 3.58 59.19 9.66
CA SER A 341 3.86 58.36 10.85
C SER A 341 5.36 58.09 11.06
N LEU A 342 6.22 58.41 10.08
CA LEU A 342 7.68 58.36 10.23
C LEU A 342 8.25 59.68 10.76
N THR A 343 7.48 60.77 10.81
CA THR A 343 7.94 62.08 11.31
C THR A 343 8.53 61.99 12.73
N PRO A 344 7.90 61.31 13.70
CA PRO A 344 8.47 61.16 15.04
C PRO A 344 9.83 60.43 15.05
N LEU A 345 10.03 59.48 14.14
CA LEU A 345 11.31 58.78 13.98
C LEU A 345 12.39 59.73 13.46
N TYR A 346 12.07 60.52 12.44
CA TYR A 346 13.01 61.49 11.88
C TYR A 346 13.35 62.61 12.86
N ASP A 347 12.38 63.05 13.68
CA ASP A 347 12.63 64.01 14.76
C ASP A 347 13.51 63.42 15.87
N ALA A 348 13.29 62.16 16.23
CA ALA A 348 14.14 61.46 17.20
C ALA A 348 15.56 61.19 16.64
N ILE A 349 15.69 60.80 15.37
CA ILE A 349 17.00 60.66 14.71
C ILE A 349 17.69 62.03 14.57
N SER A 350 16.93 63.12 14.41
CA SER A 350 17.45 64.49 14.46
C SER A 350 18.07 64.80 15.83
N THR A 351 17.46 64.35 16.94
CA THR A 351 18.11 64.45 18.26
C THR A 351 19.41 63.65 18.35
N VAL A 352 19.49 62.49 17.70
CA VAL A 352 20.74 61.71 17.61
C VAL A 352 21.80 62.47 16.80
N LYS A 353 21.44 63.15 15.71
CA LYS A 353 22.39 64.01 14.99
C LYS A 353 22.94 65.14 15.86
N ASP A 354 22.14 65.70 16.76
CA ASP A 354 22.64 66.68 17.73
C ASP A 354 23.69 66.06 18.67
N ILE A 355 23.54 64.77 19.06
CA ILE A 355 24.54 64.03 19.86
C ILE A 355 25.84 63.84 19.08
N GLU A 356 25.77 63.52 17.77
CA GLU A 356 26.96 63.42 16.91
C GLU A 356 27.73 64.75 16.85
N ILE A 357 27.00 65.88 16.79
CA ILE A 357 27.61 67.20 16.78
C ILE A 357 28.21 67.54 18.16
N ILE A 358 27.55 67.18 19.27
CA ILE A 358 28.10 67.31 20.63
C ILE A 358 29.40 66.49 20.78
N GLN A 359 29.47 65.31 20.19
CA GLN A 359 30.71 64.52 20.15
C GLN A 359 31.81 65.19 19.34
N LYS A 360 31.48 65.76 18.18
CA LYS A 360 32.43 66.57 17.39
C LYS A 360 32.93 67.77 18.20
N MET A 361 32.06 68.44 18.97
CA MET A 361 32.46 69.52 19.88
C MET A 361 33.44 69.03 20.96
N ALA A 362 33.21 67.85 21.54
CA ALA A 362 34.13 67.24 22.51
C ALA A 362 35.48 66.86 21.88
N ILE A 363 35.49 66.32 20.66
CA ILE A 363 36.72 66.02 19.91
C ILE A 363 37.51 67.29 19.61
N ILE A 364 36.84 68.37 19.19
CA ILE A 364 37.49 69.67 18.96
C ILE A 364 38.13 70.17 20.26
N LYS A 365 37.45 70.06 21.41
CA LYS A 365 38.00 70.46 22.71
C LYS A 365 39.19 69.61 23.16
N LEU A 366 39.20 68.31 22.84
CA LEU A 366 40.37 67.45 23.06
C LEU A 366 41.55 67.82 22.16
N HIS A 367 41.29 68.31 20.94
CA HIS A 367 42.31 68.88 20.07
C HIS A 367 42.81 70.24 20.58
N ASP A 368 41.95 71.08 21.18
CA ASP A 368 42.39 72.33 21.81
C ASP A 368 43.44 72.05 22.91
N PHE A 369 43.25 71.02 23.74
CA PHE A 369 44.24 70.62 24.75
C PHE A 369 45.52 70.03 24.13
N GLU A 370 45.38 69.23 23.08
CA GLU A 370 46.53 68.69 22.32
C GLU A 370 47.40 69.81 21.73
N SER A 371 46.78 70.92 21.31
CA SER A 371 47.50 72.08 20.76
C SER A 371 48.40 72.80 21.78
N ILE A 372 48.26 72.52 23.08
CA ILE A 372 49.17 73.01 24.12
C ILE A 372 50.57 72.38 23.93
N PHE A 373 50.63 71.11 23.52
CA PHE A 373 51.89 70.43 23.17
C PHE A 373 52.44 70.94 21.83
N ASP A 374 51.57 71.25 20.87
CA ASP A 374 51.98 71.72 19.52
C ASP A 374 52.68 73.09 19.54
N LYS A 375 52.48 73.92 20.56
CA LYS A 375 53.20 75.19 20.72
C LYS A 375 54.72 75.03 20.84
N TYR A 376 55.20 73.85 21.22
CA TYR A 376 56.59 73.63 21.62
C TYR A 376 57.30 72.48 20.88
N ILE A 377 56.60 71.77 19.99
CA ILE A 377 57.18 70.72 19.13
C ILE A 377 56.88 71.08 17.66
N ILE A 378 57.91 71.26 16.83
CA ILE A 378 57.73 71.38 15.38
C ILE A 378 57.50 69.96 14.83
N ARG A 379 56.23 69.56 14.68
CA ARG A 379 55.84 68.39 13.87
C ARG A 379 54.83 68.81 12.79
N ASP A 380 55.17 68.51 11.55
CA ASP A 380 54.47 68.87 10.31
C ASP A 380 53.09 68.18 10.07
N ASN A 381 52.40 67.69 11.09
CA ASN A 381 51.12 67.00 10.91
C ASN A 381 49.96 67.73 11.59
N CYS A 382 49.52 68.83 10.97
CA CYS A 382 48.19 69.40 11.18
C CYS A 382 47.13 68.38 10.71
N LEU A 383 46.59 67.59 11.64
CA LEU A 383 45.40 66.77 11.40
C LEU A 383 44.19 67.69 11.14
N SER A 384 43.41 67.35 10.11
CA SER A 384 42.27 68.13 9.60
C SER A 384 41.33 68.60 10.71
N ARG A 385 41.14 69.92 10.84
CA ARG A 385 40.07 70.50 11.67
C ARG A 385 38.72 69.97 11.18
N THR A 386 38.01 69.25 12.03
CA THR A 386 36.60 68.94 11.83
C THR A 386 35.79 70.23 11.97
N ASN A 387 35.42 70.86 10.86
CA ASN A 387 34.59 72.07 10.88
C ASN A 387 33.12 71.70 11.19
N ILE A 388 32.54 72.34 12.21
CA ILE A 388 31.11 72.31 12.52
C ILE A 388 30.51 73.62 11.97
N SER A 389 29.30 73.57 11.39
CA SER A 389 28.65 74.79 10.90
C SER A 389 28.22 75.70 12.06
N ASP A 390 28.36 77.02 11.90
CA ASP A 390 27.93 78.00 12.93
C ASP A 390 26.43 77.88 13.24
N THR A 391 25.63 77.49 12.24
CA THR A 391 24.20 77.19 12.39
C THR A 391 23.91 75.98 13.28
N ASP A 392 24.72 74.91 13.21
CA ASP A 392 24.56 73.73 14.06
C ASP A 392 25.01 74.02 15.50
N LEU A 393 26.05 74.86 15.68
CA LEU A 393 26.52 75.29 17.00
C LEU A 393 25.49 76.14 17.73
N GLU A 394 24.90 77.14 17.06
CA GLU A 394 23.83 77.96 17.65
C GLU A 394 22.57 77.13 17.97
N ARG A 395 22.22 76.17 17.12
CA ARG A 395 21.11 75.23 17.38
C ARG A 395 21.34 74.44 18.66
N ILE A 396 22.54 73.90 18.87
CA ILE A 396 22.87 73.07 20.04
C ILE A 396 22.98 73.90 21.30
N ARG A 397 23.57 75.09 21.23
CA ARG A 397 23.64 76.01 22.38
C ARG A 397 22.26 76.42 22.87
N THR A 398 21.33 76.66 21.95
CA THR A 398 19.94 77.00 22.26
C THR A 398 19.19 75.81 22.86
N ARG A 399 19.38 74.61 22.31
CA ARG A 399 18.66 73.39 22.73
C ARG A 399 19.20 72.77 24.02
N TYR A 400 20.49 72.90 24.28
CA TYR A 400 21.18 72.30 25.44
C TYR A 400 22.03 73.35 26.18
N PRO A 401 21.40 74.25 26.96
CA PRO A 401 22.12 75.26 27.72
C PRO A 401 23.07 74.61 28.72
N GLY A 402 24.35 75.01 28.70
CA GLY A 402 25.40 74.47 29.57
C GLY A 402 26.13 73.22 29.05
N ILE A 403 25.87 72.77 27.82
CA ILE A 403 26.54 71.60 27.22
C ILE A 403 28.07 71.77 27.15
N GLU A 404 28.56 72.98 26.90
CA GLU A 404 30.01 73.26 26.86
C GLU A 404 30.68 73.02 28.22
N TYR A 405 29.99 73.32 29.33
CA TYR A 405 30.48 73.03 30.67
C TYR A 405 30.51 71.53 30.97
N GLN A 406 29.50 70.78 30.50
CA GLN A 406 29.47 69.33 30.64
C GLN A 406 30.57 68.65 29.82
N ILE A 407 30.79 69.10 28.57
CA ILE A 407 31.92 68.67 27.75
C ILE A 407 33.24 68.93 28.49
N LYS A 408 33.43 70.13 29.04
CA LYS A 408 34.63 70.49 29.81
C LYS A 408 34.86 69.59 31.03
N LYS A 409 33.79 69.20 31.73
CA LYS A 409 33.87 68.25 32.85
C LYS A 409 34.22 66.83 32.38
N MET A 410 33.71 66.42 31.22
CA MET A 410 33.88 65.08 30.66
C MET A 410 35.27 64.83 30.06
N ILE A 411 35.91 65.88 29.52
CA ILE A 411 37.26 65.81 28.91
C ILE A 411 38.39 66.07 29.91
N LYS A 412 38.11 66.12 31.22
CA LYS A 412 39.16 66.23 32.25
C LYS A 412 39.92 64.90 32.32
N ILE A 413 41.25 64.96 32.31
CA ILE A 413 42.09 63.75 32.35
C ILE A 413 41.92 63.06 33.71
N ASP A 414 41.39 61.84 33.68
CA ASP A 414 41.10 61.00 34.85
C ASP A 414 41.95 59.72 34.87
N SER A 415 43.03 59.68 34.10
CA SER A 415 43.95 58.54 34.07
C SER A 415 44.76 58.45 35.37
N GLU A 416 44.59 57.36 36.11
CA GLU A 416 45.40 57.04 37.28
C GLU A 416 46.90 57.00 36.95
N ASN A 417 47.24 56.55 35.74
CA ASN A 417 48.62 56.51 35.27
C ASN A 417 49.18 57.92 35.00
N TRP A 418 48.36 58.81 34.42
CA TRP A 418 48.72 60.23 34.23
C TRP A 418 49.01 60.91 35.58
N GLU A 419 48.16 60.70 36.58
CA GLU A 419 48.35 61.27 37.91
C GLU A 419 49.59 60.69 38.63
N LYS A 420 49.85 59.39 38.48
CA LYS A 420 51.08 58.75 38.98
C LYS A 420 52.33 59.31 38.29
N MET A 421 52.30 59.51 36.98
CA MET A 421 53.40 60.11 36.22
C MET A 421 53.68 61.54 36.66
N LYS A 422 52.65 62.38 36.80
CA LYS A 422 52.80 63.75 37.35
C LYS A 422 53.41 63.74 38.75
N THR A 423 52.95 62.84 39.61
CA THR A 423 53.48 62.70 40.98
C THR A 423 54.93 62.22 40.99
N LYS A 424 55.28 61.30 40.10
CA LYS A 424 56.65 60.81 39.94
C LYS A 424 57.59 61.88 39.37
N TYR A 425 57.11 62.69 38.43
CA TYR A 425 57.82 63.87 37.93
C TYR A 425 58.07 64.89 39.06
N ASN A 426 57.02 65.29 39.78
CA ASN A 426 57.12 66.23 40.91
C ASN A 426 58.06 65.72 42.02
N LEU A 427 58.03 64.42 42.31
CA LEU A 427 58.94 63.80 43.26
C LEU A 427 60.40 63.90 42.78
N SER A 428 60.64 63.64 41.50
CA SER A 428 61.95 63.77 40.87
C SER A 428 62.44 65.23 40.93
N CYS A 429 61.57 66.22 40.71
CA CYS A 429 61.89 67.64 40.84
C CYS A 429 62.30 68.01 42.27
N ILE A 430 61.54 67.55 43.29
CA ILE A 430 61.84 67.81 44.71
C ILE A 430 63.19 67.21 45.11
N VAL A 431 63.47 65.99 44.63
CA VAL A 431 64.72 65.29 44.91
C VAL A 431 65.91 66.06 44.33
N ILE A 432 65.82 66.48 43.08
CA ILE A 432 66.94 67.16 42.41
C ILE A 432 67.19 68.56 42.92
N ASN A 433 66.13 69.36 43.12
CA ASN A 433 66.30 70.71 43.65
C ASN A 433 66.97 70.72 45.02
N LYS A 434 66.87 69.61 45.77
CA LYS A 434 67.64 69.44 46.99
C LYS A 434 69.07 69.00 46.73
N ILE A 435 69.34 68.08 45.80
CA ILE A 435 70.71 67.69 45.42
C ILE A 435 71.51 68.92 44.99
N LEU A 436 70.97 69.76 44.10
CA LEU A 436 71.61 70.98 43.62
C LEU A 436 71.88 72.00 44.75
N LYS A 437 70.92 72.22 45.65
CA LYS A 437 71.07 73.13 46.81
C LYS A 437 72.08 72.68 47.86
N THR A 438 72.42 71.39 47.93
CA THR A 438 73.43 70.90 48.87
C THR A 438 74.86 71.16 48.37
N ASN A 439 75.03 71.40 47.07
CA ASN A 439 76.33 71.60 46.43
C ASN A 439 76.65 73.10 46.18
N GLU A 440 75.69 74.03 46.34
CA GLU A 440 75.91 75.49 46.21
C GLU A 440 76.60 76.11 47.44
N SER A 441 76.84 75.34 48.52
CA SER A 441 77.35 75.87 49.80
C SER A 441 78.88 75.76 50.00
N GLU A 442 79.64 75.39 48.97
CA GLU A 442 81.10 75.39 48.99
C GLU A 442 81.61 76.42 47.96
N ASP A 443 82.10 77.57 48.45
CA ASP A 443 82.81 78.59 47.66
C ASP A 443 84.13 77.98 47.14
N ASP A 444 84.24 77.72 45.83
CA ASP A 444 85.49 77.92 45.08
C ASP A 444 85.25 77.92 43.55
N ASP A 445 85.93 78.84 42.87
CA ASP A 445 85.85 79.17 41.44
C ASP A 445 86.44 78.05 40.52
N ASP A 446 85.66 77.02 40.17
CA ASP A 446 85.96 76.14 39.03
C ASP A 446 84.71 75.90 38.16
N THR A 447 84.68 76.49 36.97
CA THR A 447 83.56 76.42 36.02
C THR A 447 83.34 75.06 35.35
N ASP A 448 84.21 74.06 35.58
CA ASP A 448 84.11 72.72 34.99
C ASP A 448 83.37 71.69 35.90
N GLU A 449 83.36 71.87 37.23
CA GLU A 449 82.67 70.93 38.17
C GLU A 449 81.15 71.14 38.26
N THR A 450 80.67 72.35 37.94
CA THR A 450 79.24 72.70 38.00
C THR A 450 78.43 72.06 36.86
N ASP A 451 79.05 71.80 35.69
CA ASP A 451 78.36 71.20 34.54
C ASP A 451 78.26 69.66 34.68
N GLU A 452 79.27 68.99 35.26
CA GLU A 452 79.19 67.55 35.58
C GLU A 452 78.13 67.24 36.66
N THR A 453 78.02 68.08 37.70
CA THR A 453 76.99 67.93 38.73
C THR A 453 75.59 68.20 38.19
N LYS A 454 75.42 69.20 37.30
CA LYS A 454 74.15 69.46 36.59
C LYS A 454 73.78 68.28 35.69
N LYS A 455 74.72 67.72 34.95
CA LYS A 455 74.53 66.53 34.11
C LYS A 455 74.12 65.30 34.92
N PHE A 456 74.82 65.01 36.01
CA PHE A 456 74.50 63.91 36.92
C PHE A 456 73.10 64.05 37.53
N ALA A 457 72.71 65.27 37.91
CA ALA A 457 71.36 65.56 38.38
C ALA A 457 70.33 65.23 37.29
N ILE A 458 70.51 65.75 36.06
CA ILE A 458 69.57 65.52 34.96
C ILE A 458 69.45 64.04 34.58
N GLU A 459 70.57 63.29 34.52
CA GLU A 459 70.53 61.84 34.29
C GLU A 459 69.81 61.10 35.41
N THR A 460 70.04 61.50 36.66
CA THR A 460 69.32 60.95 37.83
C THR A 460 67.83 61.26 37.76
N PHE A 461 67.44 62.44 37.29
CA PHE A 461 66.04 62.82 37.06
C PHE A 461 65.37 61.83 36.13
N TYR A 462 66.00 61.67 34.96
CA TYR A 462 65.45 60.91 33.86
C TYR A 462 65.32 59.45 34.25
N ASN A 463 66.33 58.88 34.91
CA ASN A 463 66.31 57.51 35.42
C ASN A 463 65.24 57.30 36.49
N MET A 464 65.07 58.24 37.44
CA MET A 464 64.02 58.14 38.45
C MET A 464 62.63 58.26 37.84
N PHE A 465 62.42 59.15 36.88
CA PHE A 465 61.14 59.33 36.19
C PHE A 465 60.76 58.12 35.33
N THR A 466 61.72 57.59 34.56
CA THR A 466 61.50 56.46 33.62
C THR A 466 61.60 55.07 34.26
N ASP A 467 61.91 54.99 35.56
CA ASP A 467 62.04 53.70 36.25
C ASP A 467 60.76 52.85 36.15
N ILE A 468 60.91 51.54 36.07
CA ILE A 468 59.77 50.61 36.00
C ILE A 468 59.03 50.56 37.35
N GLU A 469 59.70 50.88 38.47
CA GLU A 469 59.06 50.91 39.79
C GLU A 469 58.02 52.03 39.88
N SER A 470 56.80 51.65 40.27
CA SER A 470 55.62 52.52 40.35
C SER A 470 55.24 52.87 41.78
N ASP A 471 55.74 52.12 42.77
CA ASP A 471 55.62 52.44 44.18
C ASP A 471 56.66 53.51 44.54
N LEU A 472 56.19 54.71 44.89
CA LEU A 472 57.05 55.85 45.20
C LEU A 472 57.96 55.58 46.40
N ASN A 473 57.54 54.77 47.38
CA ASN A 473 58.39 54.42 48.52
C ASN A 473 59.53 53.50 48.09
N LYS A 474 59.24 52.47 47.30
CA LYS A 474 60.25 51.54 46.78
C LYS A 474 61.20 52.22 45.80
N LEU A 475 60.69 53.14 44.99
CA LEU A 475 61.51 53.96 44.10
C LEU A 475 62.51 54.78 44.93
N LEU A 476 62.06 55.44 46.00
CA LEU A 476 62.93 56.20 46.88
C LEU A 476 63.96 55.32 47.61
N GLU A 477 63.57 54.13 48.08
CA GLU A 477 64.49 53.15 48.68
C GLU A 477 65.57 52.68 47.70
N LYS A 478 65.19 52.41 46.44
CA LYS A 478 66.12 51.96 45.39
C LYS A 478 67.21 52.99 45.10
N TYR A 479 66.85 54.27 44.99
CA TYR A 479 67.82 55.33 44.68
C TYR A 479 68.57 55.85 45.91
N THR A 480 68.07 55.63 47.12
CA THR A 480 68.81 55.90 48.36
C THR A 480 69.85 54.83 48.68
N GLN A 481 69.59 53.55 48.39
CA GLN A 481 70.57 52.47 48.63
C GLN A 481 71.79 52.52 47.71
N ASN A 482 71.65 53.07 46.50
CA ASN A 482 72.70 53.06 45.48
C ASN A 482 73.62 54.31 45.46
N ASN A 483 73.32 55.39 46.21
CA ASN A 483 74.12 56.62 46.19
C ASN A 483 74.16 57.31 47.58
N TRP A 484 75.37 57.42 48.18
CA TRP A 484 75.57 58.00 49.52
C TRP A 484 75.25 59.51 49.59
N SER A 485 75.58 60.28 48.53
CA SER A 485 75.31 61.73 48.42
C SER A 485 73.81 62.06 48.43
N ILE A 486 72.99 61.08 48.06
CA ILE A 486 71.54 61.16 47.95
C ILE A 486 70.90 60.78 49.31
N PHE A 487 71.54 59.96 50.13
CA PHE A 487 70.97 59.40 51.37
C PHE A 487 70.44 60.44 52.38
N ASN A 488 71.12 61.58 52.54
CA ASN A 488 70.74 62.63 53.50
C ASN A 488 69.56 63.53 53.04
N VAL A 489 69.16 63.45 51.77
CA VAL A 489 68.16 64.33 51.14
C VAL A 489 66.73 63.77 51.26
N PHE A 490 66.60 62.47 51.53
CA PHE A 490 65.36 61.71 51.33
C PHE A 490 64.59 61.54 52.63
N LYS A 491 63.34 62.01 52.61
CA LYS A 491 62.37 61.84 53.68
C LYS A 491 61.05 61.42 53.04
N THR A 492 60.29 60.55 53.70
CA THR A 492 58.91 60.21 53.30
C THR A 492 58.02 61.46 53.15
N SER A 493 58.35 62.56 53.83
CA SER A 493 57.71 63.87 53.63
C SER A 493 57.84 64.44 52.21
N ASN A 494 58.78 63.96 51.39
CA ASN A 494 58.95 64.39 50.00
C ASN A 494 57.85 63.79 49.09
N ILE A 495 57.40 62.55 49.36
CA ILE A 495 56.28 61.91 48.64
C ILE A 495 55.01 62.71 48.88
N TYR A 496 54.71 63.00 50.14
CA TYR A 496 53.52 63.77 50.51
C TYR A 496 53.52 65.17 49.89
N LYS A 497 54.70 65.80 49.76
CA LYS A 497 54.84 67.08 49.04
C LYS A 497 54.61 66.93 47.54
N ALA A 498 55.13 65.88 46.91
CA ALA A 498 54.91 65.61 45.49
C ALA A 498 53.43 65.36 45.19
N GLU A 499 52.75 64.57 46.02
CA GLU A 499 51.30 64.33 45.93
C GLU A 499 50.49 65.63 46.10
N GLN A 500 50.87 66.47 47.08
CA GLN A 500 50.26 67.79 47.25
C GLN A 500 50.46 68.69 46.03
N MET A 501 51.64 68.70 45.42
CA MET A 501 51.92 69.47 44.19
C MET A 501 51.05 68.99 43.03
N THR A 502 50.97 67.67 42.81
CA THR A 502 50.13 67.08 41.75
C THR A 502 48.65 67.44 41.92
N SER A 503 48.14 67.49 43.15
CA SER A 503 46.73 67.77 43.43
C SER A 503 46.33 69.25 43.29
N LYS A 504 47.29 70.18 43.42
CA LYS A 504 47.02 71.63 43.40
C LYS A 504 47.04 72.24 42.01
N MET A 505 47.86 71.69 41.12
CA MET A 505 48.10 72.25 39.79
C MET A 505 47.12 71.65 38.76
N SER A 506 46.57 72.49 37.88
CA SER A 506 45.77 72.00 36.76
C SER A 506 46.65 71.30 35.72
N ASP A 507 46.06 70.44 34.87
CA ASP A 507 46.81 69.75 33.82
C ASP A 507 47.43 70.73 32.81
N GLU A 508 46.76 71.86 32.54
CA GLU A 508 47.26 72.91 31.66
C GLU A 508 48.47 73.62 32.28
N GLU A 509 48.35 74.05 33.55
CA GLU A 509 49.45 74.68 34.30
C GLU A 509 50.64 73.74 34.50
N PHE A 510 50.39 72.43 34.69
CA PHE A 510 51.45 71.42 34.82
C PHE A 510 52.25 71.26 33.53
N ILE A 511 51.58 71.26 32.38
CA ILE A 511 52.27 71.19 31.09
C ILE A 511 53.10 72.46 30.90
N ASP A 512 52.55 73.65 31.17
CA ASP A 512 53.32 74.90 31.07
C ASP A 512 54.54 74.90 32.03
N GLU A 513 54.40 74.45 33.29
CA GLU A 513 55.52 74.32 34.24
C GLU A 513 56.57 73.30 33.79
N LEU A 514 56.15 72.18 33.22
CA LEU A 514 57.05 71.16 32.66
C LEU A 514 57.88 71.72 31.49
N MET A 515 57.32 72.66 30.73
CA MET A 515 58.02 73.32 29.62
C MET A 515 58.97 74.43 30.08
N GLU A 516 58.62 75.19 31.11
CA GLU A 516 59.40 76.33 31.64
C GLU A 516 60.45 75.93 32.71
N TYR A 517 60.59 74.64 33.01
CA TYR A 517 61.50 74.18 34.05
C TYR A 517 62.98 74.37 33.68
N GLU A 518 63.62 75.39 34.28
CA GLU A 518 65.01 75.85 34.00
C GLU A 518 66.09 74.75 34.18
N LEU A 519 65.79 73.65 34.87
CA LEU A 519 66.74 72.56 35.13
C LEU A 519 67.34 71.97 33.83
N PHE A 520 66.54 71.86 32.77
CA PHE A 520 66.93 71.19 31.52
C PHE A 520 67.60 72.11 30.50
N GLU A 521 67.91 73.37 30.85
CA GLU A 521 68.60 74.31 29.96
C GLU A 521 69.99 73.76 29.58
N GLY A 522 70.19 73.49 28.28
CA GLY A 522 71.37 72.81 27.71
C GLY A 522 71.20 71.31 27.41
N TYR A 523 70.10 70.67 27.86
CA TYR A 523 69.81 69.23 27.74
C TYR A 523 68.44 68.95 27.10
N GLU A 524 68.23 69.55 25.93
CA GLU A 524 66.94 69.57 25.22
C GLU A 524 66.40 68.17 24.85
N GLU A 525 67.27 67.23 24.50
CA GLU A 525 66.89 65.87 24.12
C GLU A 525 66.21 65.10 25.28
N ILE A 526 66.66 65.31 26.51
CA ILE A 526 66.08 64.66 27.70
C ILE A 526 64.70 65.24 28.01
N ARG A 527 64.57 66.57 27.86
CA ARG A 527 63.30 67.28 28.00
C ARG A 527 62.29 66.79 26.95
N GLU A 528 62.67 66.71 25.69
CA GLU A 528 61.84 66.16 24.60
C GLU A 528 61.40 64.73 24.89
N ASN A 529 62.29 63.88 25.39
CA ASN A 529 61.96 62.50 25.75
C ASN A 529 60.92 62.41 26.87
N ILE A 530 61.03 63.24 27.91
CA ILE A 530 60.04 63.30 29.00
C ILE A 530 58.68 63.77 28.46
N ILE A 531 58.67 64.81 27.61
CA ILE A 531 57.44 65.33 26.98
C ILE A 531 56.78 64.26 26.11
N ASN A 532 57.55 63.53 25.30
CA ASN A 532 57.03 62.46 24.45
C ASN A 532 56.32 61.37 25.26
N ILE A 533 56.82 61.02 26.44
CA ILE A 533 56.17 60.02 27.33
C ILE A 533 54.80 60.54 27.82
N PHE A 534 54.68 61.82 28.16
CA PHE A 534 53.37 62.41 28.49
C PHE A 534 52.45 62.47 27.26
N ILE A 535 52.95 62.84 26.08
CA ILE A 535 52.16 62.87 24.84
C ILE A 535 51.60 61.48 24.50
N GLU A 536 52.41 60.42 24.60
CA GLU A 536 51.97 59.04 24.35
C GLU A 536 50.85 58.61 25.29
N GLU A 537 50.99 58.90 26.59
CA GLU A 537 49.97 58.57 27.58
C GLU A 537 48.68 59.38 27.37
N TYR A 538 48.80 60.66 26.99
CA TYR A 538 47.65 61.49 26.62
C TYR A 538 46.92 60.94 25.39
N HIS A 539 47.63 60.57 24.32
CA HIS A 539 47.02 59.98 23.12
C HIS A 539 46.32 58.65 23.42
N LYS A 540 46.92 57.83 24.30
CA LYS A 540 46.32 56.56 24.75
C LYS A 540 45.01 56.80 25.51
N TRP A 541 44.98 57.76 26.42
CA TRP A 541 43.76 58.18 27.12
C TRP A 541 42.72 58.78 26.15
N LYS A 542 43.13 59.71 25.27
CA LYS A 542 42.28 60.35 24.25
C LYS A 542 41.59 59.33 23.35
N ASN A 543 42.32 58.36 22.82
CA ASN A 543 41.75 57.30 21.97
C ASN A 543 40.71 56.45 22.71
N ASN A 544 40.94 56.15 23.98
CA ASN A 544 39.96 55.43 24.81
C ASN A 544 38.69 56.26 25.04
N GLN A 545 38.80 57.57 25.29
CA GLN A 545 37.65 58.45 25.46
C GLN A 545 36.85 58.64 24.17
N VAL A 546 37.52 58.83 23.03
CA VAL A 546 36.85 58.93 21.72
C VAL A 546 36.10 57.64 21.37
N ASN A 547 36.69 56.48 21.66
CA ASN A 547 36.03 55.18 21.44
C ASN A 547 34.87 54.93 22.43
N LYS A 548 34.94 55.46 23.66
CA LYS A 548 33.85 55.40 24.63
C LYS A 548 32.66 56.23 24.15
N LEU A 549 32.90 57.47 23.71
CA LEU A 549 31.87 58.35 23.14
C LEU A 549 31.20 57.71 21.92
N LYS A 550 31.96 57.20 20.94
CA LYS A 550 31.40 56.54 19.75
C LYS A 550 30.48 55.36 20.10
N ARG A 551 30.83 54.56 21.13
CA ARG A 551 30.00 53.44 21.59
C ARG A 551 28.71 53.91 22.25
N GLU A 552 28.79 54.90 23.14
CA GLU A 552 27.61 55.47 23.82
C GLU A 552 26.59 56.02 22.80
N TYR A 553 27.06 56.69 21.74
CA TYR A 553 26.20 57.16 20.64
C TYR A 553 25.53 56.03 19.85
N GLU A 554 26.29 55.01 19.44
CA GLU A 554 25.73 53.88 18.70
C GLU A 554 24.70 53.10 19.55
N GLU A 555 24.90 53.03 20.87
CA GLU A 555 23.95 52.44 21.80
C GLU A 555 22.69 53.29 21.97
N GLU A 556 22.81 54.60 22.18
CA GLU A 556 21.66 55.51 22.29
C GLU A 556 20.84 55.55 21.00
N LYS A 557 21.51 55.60 19.84
CA LYS A 557 20.84 55.52 18.53
C LYS A 557 20.03 54.22 18.40
N LYS A 558 20.61 53.08 18.75
CA LYS A 558 19.91 51.78 18.73
C LYS A 558 18.73 51.74 19.71
N ILE A 559 18.87 52.33 20.89
CA ILE A 559 17.79 52.42 21.89
C ILE A 559 16.64 53.27 21.34
N ILE A 560 16.93 54.43 20.75
CA ILE A 560 15.94 55.31 20.14
C ILE A 560 15.26 54.61 18.97
N GLU A 561 16.01 54.03 18.03
CA GLU A 561 15.46 53.30 16.89
C GLU A 561 14.53 52.16 17.35
N LYS A 562 14.93 51.40 18.39
CA LYS A 562 14.11 50.32 18.95
C LYS A 562 12.84 50.82 19.64
N ASN A 563 12.93 51.90 20.40
CA ASN A 563 11.78 52.51 21.06
C ASN A 563 10.79 53.08 20.04
N MET A 564 11.29 53.81 19.05
CA MET A 564 10.48 54.38 17.97
C MET A 564 9.87 53.29 17.09
N PHE A 565 10.61 52.24 16.77
CA PHE A 565 10.08 51.06 16.06
C PHE A 565 8.84 50.50 16.78
N GLY A 566 8.92 50.31 18.11
CA GLY A 566 7.79 49.84 18.90
C GLY A 566 6.58 50.78 18.87
N GLN A 567 6.81 52.09 18.94
CA GLN A 567 5.74 53.10 18.88
C GLN A 567 5.05 53.14 17.51
N ILE A 568 5.82 53.17 16.43
CA ILE A 568 5.29 53.21 15.05
C ILE A 568 4.51 51.93 14.75
N CYS A 569 5.03 50.76 15.15
CA CYS A 569 4.28 49.50 15.02
C CYS A 569 2.94 49.57 15.77
N ASN A 570 2.91 50.11 16.99
CA ASN A 570 1.66 50.22 17.75
C ASN A 570 0.67 51.19 17.08
N GLU A 571 1.13 52.32 16.56
CA GLU A 571 0.29 53.29 15.83
C GLU A 571 -0.33 52.70 14.56
N ILE A 572 0.44 51.92 13.81
CA ILE A 572 -0.05 51.23 12.62
C ILE A 572 -1.04 50.11 13.03
N GLU A 573 -0.68 49.29 14.02
CA GLU A 573 -1.52 48.20 14.51
C GLU A 573 -2.86 48.72 15.07
N THR A 574 -2.90 49.88 15.73
CA THR A 574 -4.16 50.47 16.22
C THR A 574 -5.04 50.98 15.09
N LYS A 575 -4.47 51.62 14.06
CA LYS A 575 -5.24 52.12 12.91
C LYS A 575 -5.92 50.99 12.12
N TYR A 576 -5.28 49.82 12.06
CA TYR A 576 -5.81 48.64 11.38
C TYR A 576 -6.45 47.62 12.33
N LYS A 577 -6.78 48.00 13.57
CA LYS A 577 -7.37 47.10 14.57
C LYS A 577 -8.82 46.70 14.24
N ASP A 578 -9.57 47.61 13.62
CA ASP A 578 -10.98 47.41 13.25
C ASP A 578 -11.16 46.79 11.87
N GLY A 579 -10.05 46.39 11.21
CA GLY A 579 -10.05 45.88 9.84
C GLY A 579 -10.80 44.55 9.63
N GLY A 580 -11.10 43.81 10.69
CA GLY A 580 -11.91 42.58 10.67
C GLY A 580 -11.46 41.54 11.71
N SER A 581 -11.97 40.31 11.63
CA SER A 581 -11.74 39.26 12.65
C SER A 581 -10.53 38.35 12.39
N MET A 582 -9.90 38.46 11.21
CA MET A 582 -8.76 37.65 10.75
C MET A 582 -7.45 38.45 10.80
N ARG A 583 -6.33 37.78 11.07
CA ARG A 583 -5.00 38.40 11.19
C ARG A 583 -4.23 38.44 9.87
N LEU A 584 -3.54 39.55 9.62
CA LEU A 584 -2.39 39.64 8.71
C LEU A 584 -1.15 39.96 9.56
N TYR A 585 -0.20 39.04 9.61
CA TYR A 585 1.02 39.15 10.40
C TYR A 585 2.23 39.38 9.48
N LEU A 586 2.69 40.62 9.38
CA LEU A 586 3.81 41.01 8.51
C LEU A 586 5.15 40.61 9.15
N LEU A 587 5.95 39.84 8.42
CA LEU A 587 7.23 39.30 8.89
C LEU A 587 8.41 40.16 8.42
N ASN A 588 8.47 40.51 7.14
CA ASN A 588 9.57 41.31 6.58
C ASN A 588 9.23 41.93 5.20
N VAL A 589 9.93 43.01 4.83
CA VAL A 589 9.88 43.65 3.52
C VAL A 589 11.30 43.94 3.03
N LYS A 590 11.63 43.45 1.82
CA LYS A 590 12.94 43.67 1.18
C LYS A 590 12.77 44.33 -0.19
N LYS A 591 13.64 45.28 -0.49
CA LYS A 591 13.71 45.94 -1.80
C LYS A 591 14.70 45.21 -2.71
N ASN A 592 14.26 44.87 -3.92
CA ASN A 592 15.08 44.40 -5.04
C ASN A 592 15.08 45.49 -6.15
N GLU A 593 15.86 45.31 -7.21
CA GLU A 593 16.08 46.31 -8.28
C GLU A 593 14.77 46.96 -8.80
N GLU A 594 13.75 46.15 -9.12
CA GLU A 594 12.45 46.64 -9.65
C GLU A 594 11.21 46.15 -8.87
N SER A 595 11.40 45.49 -7.72
CA SER A 595 10.29 44.88 -6.96
C SER A 595 10.54 44.79 -5.46
N PHE A 596 9.46 44.64 -4.69
CA PHE A 596 9.50 44.33 -3.26
C PHE A 596 9.20 42.85 -3.03
N THR A 597 9.97 42.23 -2.14
CA THR A 597 9.66 40.91 -1.59
C THR A 597 9.06 41.11 -0.20
N ILE A 598 7.81 40.67 -0.03
CA ILE A 598 7.02 40.85 1.18
C ILE A 598 6.77 39.47 1.78
N GLU A 599 7.22 39.24 3.00
CA GLU A 599 6.98 38.02 3.77
C GLU A 599 5.89 38.32 4.80
N TYR A 600 4.76 37.61 4.74
CA TYR A 600 3.69 37.76 5.71
C TYR A 600 2.98 36.43 5.96
N ASP A 601 2.49 36.25 7.18
CA ASP A 601 1.56 35.20 7.57
C ASP A 601 0.13 35.74 7.51
N ILE A 602 -0.72 35.11 6.70
CA ILE A 602 -2.11 35.50 6.53
C ILE A 602 -3.04 34.43 7.11
N GLU A 603 -3.97 34.85 7.96
CA GLU A 603 -5.08 34.00 8.36
C GLU A 603 -6.11 33.94 7.23
N GLU A 604 -6.36 32.72 6.80
CA GLU A 604 -7.45 32.38 5.89
C GLU A 604 -8.40 31.43 6.62
N LEU A 605 -9.70 31.65 6.41
CA LEU A 605 -10.70 30.66 6.78
C LEU A 605 -10.55 29.50 5.80
N GLN A 606 -10.04 28.37 6.30
CA GLN A 606 -10.21 27.12 5.57
C GLN A 606 -11.72 26.89 5.39
N PRO A 607 -12.18 26.50 4.21
CA PRO A 607 -13.57 26.10 4.07
C PRO A 607 -13.85 24.88 4.94
N ASP A 608 -15.11 24.70 5.31
CA ASP A 608 -15.54 23.56 6.10
C ASP A 608 -15.12 22.24 5.43
N GLN A 609 -14.51 21.34 6.19
CA GLN A 609 -14.01 20.05 5.70
C GLN A 609 -14.84 18.91 6.27
N LEU A 610 -15.24 17.98 5.42
CA LEU A 610 -15.91 16.76 5.85
C LEU A 610 -14.86 15.79 6.42
N GLN A 611 -14.96 15.49 7.70
CA GLN A 611 -14.18 14.44 8.35
C GLN A 611 -14.96 13.12 8.28
N LEU A 612 -14.30 12.07 7.77
CA LEU A 612 -14.78 10.70 7.84
C LEU A 612 -14.01 9.94 8.90
N THR A 613 -14.71 9.19 9.75
CA THR A 613 -14.09 8.26 10.70
C THR A 613 -14.61 6.85 10.43
N ILE A 614 -13.71 5.94 10.07
CA ILE A 614 -14.04 4.53 9.78
C ILE A 614 -13.86 3.70 11.05
N TYR A 615 -14.90 2.98 11.46
CA TYR A 615 -14.88 2.04 12.57
C TYR A 615 -15.00 0.60 12.05
N GLU A 616 -13.94 -0.18 12.27
CA GLU A 616 -13.88 -1.59 11.88
C GLU A 616 -14.27 -2.48 13.09
N THR A 617 -14.99 -3.55 12.82
CA THR A 617 -15.40 -4.51 13.86
C THR A 617 -14.83 -5.91 13.61
N SER A 618 -14.77 -6.72 14.66
CA SER A 618 -14.31 -8.11 14.67
C SER A 618 -15.22 -8.95 15.55
N LEU A 619 -15.32 -10.25 15.32
CA LEU A 619 -16.22 -11.11 16.10
C LEU A 619 -15.55 -11.63 17.36
N LYS A 620 -16.36 -11.80 18.42
CA LYS A 620 -15.92 -12.46 19.64
C LYS A 620 -15.97 -13.97 19.44
N VAL A 621 -14.94 -14.68 19.92
CA VAL A 621 -14.77 -16.14 19.73
C VAL A 621 -15.96 -16.96 20.29
N ASP A 622 -16.68 -16.44 21.29
CA ASP A 622 -17.76 -17.17 21.98
C ASP A 622 -19.19 -16.68 21.66
N THR A 623 -19.36 -15.54 20.98
CA THR A 623 -20.68 -15.01 20.60
C THR A 623 -20.63 -14.22 19.29
N PRO A 624 -21.65 -14.32 18.39
CA PRO A 624 -21.71 -13.59 17.13
C PRO A 624 -22.08 -12.11 17.34
N SER A 625 -21.39 -11.44 18.26
CA SER A 625 -21.53 -10.01 18.54
C SER A 625 -20.24 -9.30 18.12
N PRO A 626 -20.31 -8.30 17.22
CA PRO A 626 -19.15 -7.57 16.77
C PRO A 626 -18.57 -6.68 17.88
N ILE A 627 -17.26 -6.68 18.00
CA ILE A 627 -16.45 -5.81 18.87
C ILE A 627 -15.68 -4.84 17.98
N LEU A 628 -15.65 -3.57 18.37
CA LEU A 628 -14.82 -2.54 17.73
C LEU A 628 -13.33 -2.88 17.86
N LEU A 629 -12.63 -2.97 16.73
CA LEU A 629 -11.17 -3.19 16.69
C LEU A 629 -10.39 -1.99 17.27
N ASN A 630 -10.94 -0.79 17.10
CA ASN A 630 -10.36 0.46 17.59
C ASN A 630 -11.46 1.40 18.08
N GLN A 631 -11.40 1.80 19.35
CA GLN A 631 -12.39 2.68 20.00
C GLN A 631 -12.38 4.12 19.45
N TYR A 632 -11.29 4.54 18.81
CA TYR A 632 -11.14 5.88 18.22
C TYR A 632 -11.37 5.92 16.70
N GLY A 633 -11.54 4.76 16.06
CA GLY A 633 -11.66 4.66 14.61
C GLY A 633 -10.43 5.18 13.85
N THR A 634 -10.50 5.17 12.52
CA THR A 634 -9.49 5.78 11.65
C THR A 634 -10.09 7.00 10.96
N SER A 635 -9.62 8.19 11.32
CA SER A 635 -10.16 9.46 10.83
C SER A 635 -9.26 10.17 9.82
N PHE A 636 -9.90 10.82 8.85
CA PHE A 636 -9.25 11.70 7.88
C PHE A 636 -10.21 12.75 7.33
N ARG A 637 -9.66 13.86 6.83
CA ARG A 637 -10.42 15.00 6.31
C ARG A 637 -10.42 14.98 4.79
N ILE A 638 -11.61 15.09 4.21
CA ILE A 638 -11.80 15.22 2.77
C ILE A 638 -11.75 16.72 2.43
N PRO A 639 -10.86 17.15 1.50
CA PRO A 639 -10.83 18.53 1.02
C PRO A 639 -12.15 18.93 0.37
N GLN A 640 -12.54 20.21 0.47
CA GLN A 640 -13.81 20.72 -0.06
C GLN A 640 -13.98 20.54 -1.57
N VAL A 641 -12.87 20.40 -2.32
CA VAL A 641 -12.86 20.10 -3.77
C VAL A 641 -13.57 18.79 -4.08
N TYR A 642 -13.66 17.88 -3.11
CA TYR A 642 -14.28 16.57 -3.27
C TYR A 642 -15.67 16.51 -2.67
N ASP A 643 -16.60 15.92 -3.41
CA ASP A 643 -17.88 15.44 -2.89
C ASP A 643 -17.81 13.94 -2.62
N PHE A 644 -18.25 13.52 -1.43
CA PHE A 644 -18.37 12.11 -1.09
C PHE A 644 -19.51 11.46 -1.88
N LYS A 645 -19.23 10.36 -2.61
CA LYS A 645 -20.24 9.65 -3.40
C LYS A 645 -20.59 8.27 -2.83
N LYS A 646 -19.61 7.41 -2.58
CA LYS A 646 -19.85 6.04 -2.10
C LYS A 646 -18.63 5.50 -1.34
N ILE A 647 -18.90 4.64 -0.35
CA ILE A 647 -17.91 3.79 0.29
C ILE A 647 -18.42 2.34 0.37
N SER A 648 -17.54 1.38 0.11
CA SER A 648 -17.80 -0.07 0.25
C SER A 648 -16.55 -0.78 0.78
N GLN A 649 -16.71 -1.86 1.54
CA GLN A 649 -15.60 -2.63 2.10
C GLN A 649 -15.49 -4.00 1.43
N PHE A 650 -14.30 -4.27 0.90
CA PHE A 650 -13.88 -5.50 0.25
C PHE A 650 -13.05 -6.36 1.22
N ASP A 651 -12.83 -7.62 0.82
CA ASP A 651 -11.91 -8.54 1.49
C ASP A 651 -10.56 -7.92 1.89
N ASN A 652 -9.94 -8.47 2.93
CA ASN A 652 -8.68 -7.98 3.52
C ASN A 652 -8.78 -6.55 4.09
N CYS A 653 -9.96 -6.14 4.57
CA CYS A 653 -10.22 -4.83 5.16
C CYS A 653 -9.87 -3.65 4.24
N LYS A 654 -10.01 -3.81 2.92
CA LYS A 654 -9.80 -2.74 1.94
C LYS A 654 -11.11 -1.99 1.70
N PHE A 655 -11.04 -0.67 1.67
CA PHE A 655 -12.17 0.20 1.40
C PHE A 655 -12.06 0.82 0.01
N LEU A 656 -13.14 0.72 -0.74
CA LEU A 656 -13.36 1.46 -1.98
C LEU A 656 -14.05 2.78 -1.63
N LEU A 657 -13.32 3.89 -1.68
CA LEU A 657 -13.82 5.24 -1.46
C LEU A 657 -13.88 5.98 -2.79
N MET A 658 -15.07 6.46 -3.17
CA MET A 658 -15.29 7.19 -4.40
C MET A 658 -15.65 8.65 -4.09
N LEU A 659 -14.83 9.56 -4.60
CA LEU A 659 -14.99 11.00 -4.46
C LEU A 659 -15.17 11.63 -5.82
N TYR A 660 -16.00 12.67 -5.91
CA TYR A 660 -16.12 13.48 -7.13
C TYR A 660 -15.36 14.79 -6.96
N ASN A 661 -14.39 15.04 -7.82
CA ASN A 661 -13.58 16.26 -7.82
C ASN A 661 -14.31 17.34 -8.63
N LYS A 662 -14.81 18.38 -7.95
CA LYS A 662 -15.58 19.48 -8.56
C LYS A 662 -14.74 20.34 -9.51
N ASP A 663 -13.49 20.60 -9.16
CA ASP A 663 -12.59 21.46 -9.95
C ASP A 663 -12.23 20.77 -11.28
N ASN A 664 -11.88 19.48 -11.21
CA ASN A 664 -11.46 18.68 -12.36
C ASN A 664 -12.63 17.99 -13.09
N LYS A 665 -13.86 18.09 -12.56
CA LYS A 665 -15.08 17.45 -13.05
C LYS A 665 -14.90 15.96 -13.39
N ARG A 666 -14.41 15.20 -12.41
CA ARG A 666 -14.10 13.76 -12.58
C ARG A 666 -14.28 12.97 -11.29
N ILE A 667 -14.50 11.68 -11.43
CA ILE A 667 -14.53 10.73 -10.30
C ILE A 667 -13.11 10.27 -10.00
N GLU A 668 -12.72 10.35 -8.74
CA GLU A 668 -11.46 9.86 -8.21
C GLU A 668 -11.74 8.72 -7.22
N ILE A 669 -11.21 7.55 -7.54
CA ILE A 669 -11.41 6.31 -6.79
C ILE A 669 -10.17 6.04 -5.94
N PHE A 670 -10.37 5.72 -4.67
CA PHE A 670 -9.33 5.29 -3.74
C PHE A 670 -9.66 3.88 -3.27
N PHE A 671 -8.68 2.97 -3.30
CA PHE A 671 -8.89 1.57 -2.90
C PHE A 671 -7.76 1.10 -1.99
N ASN A 672 -7.99 1.10 -0.67
CA ASN A 672 -6.96 0.72 0.30
C ASN A 672 -7.53 0.47 1.72
N THR A 673 -6.70 -0.01 2.64
CA THR A 673 -7.03 -0.11 4.07
C THR A 673 -7.32 1.27 4.67
N ALA A 674 -8.15 1.34 5.72
CA ALA A 674 -8.52 2.59 6.38
C ALA A 674 -7.30 3.42 6.80
N ARG A 675 -6.25 2.77 7.32
CA ARG A 675 -4.99 3.43 7.73
C ARG A 675 -4.26 4.10 6.56
N GLN A 676 -4.17 3.42 5.42
CA GLN A 676 -3.51 3.96 4.23
C GLN A 676 -4.33 5.06 3.57
N LEU A 677 -5.67 4.95 3.56
CA LEU A 677 -6.55 6.04 3.15
C LEU A 677 -6.29 7.28 4.01
N ALA A 678 -6.26 7.13 5.34
CA ALA A 678 -5.99 8.25 6.23
C ALA A 678 -4.60 8.88 6.02
N GLN A 679 -3.58 8.09 5.68
CA GLN A 679 -2.26 8.61 5.33
C GLN A 679 -2.28 9.43 4.03
N ASN A 680 -3.00 8.97 3.00
CA ASN A 680 -3.12 9.66 1.71
C ASN A 680 -3.76 11.06 1.86
N PHE A 681 -4.75 11.19 2.75
CA PHE A 681 -5.40 12.47 3.06
C PHE A 681 -4.68 13.32 4.13
N LYS A 682 -3.62 12.81 4.77
CA LYS A 682 -2.80 13.59 5.74
C LYS A 682 -1.65 14.33 5.07
N SER A 683 -1.04 13.76 4.03
CA SER A 683 0.07 14.40 3.32
C SER A 683 -0.43 15.56 2.44
N HIS A 684 -0.06 16.78 2.78
CA HIS A 684 -0.47 18.00 2.05
C HIS A 684 0.19 18.13 0.66
N SER A 685 1.01 17.16 0.25
CA SER A 685 1.90 17.29 -0.91
C SER A 685 1.40 16.62 -2.20
N THR A 686 0.44 15.69 -2.17
CA THR A 686 -0.37 15.22 -3.34
C THR A 686 -1.27 14.05 -2.94
N ILE A 687 -2.60 14.21 -3.07
CA ILE A 687 -3.55 13.10 -2.94
C ILE A 687 -3.43 12.21 -4.17
N LYS A 688 -3.11 10.91 -3.98
CA LYS A 688 -2.92 9.96 -5.08
C LYS A 688 -4.13 9.02 -5.21
N PRO A 689 -5.02 9.22 -6.20
CA PRO A 689 -6.11 8.30 -6.46
C PRO A 689 -5.62 7.00 -7.10
N PHE A 690 -6.36 5.92 -6.85
CA PHE A 690 -6.14 4.60 -7.45
C PHE A 690 -6.59 4.56 -8.92
N LYS A 691 -7.71 5.22 -9.24
CA LYS A 691 -8.23 5.36 -10.62
C LYS A 691 -8.90 6.71 -10.82
N LEU A 692 -8.76 7.26 -12.02
CA LEU A 692 -9.39 8.49 -12.48
C LEU A 692 -10.41 8.14 -13.56
N LEU A 693 -11.64 8.65 -13.44
CA LEU A 693 -12.71 8.45 -14.42
C LEU A 693 -13.36 9.79 -14.76
N ASN A 694 -13.35 10.15 -16.05
CA ASN A 694 -13.99 11.37 -16.52
C ASN A 694 -15.50 11.11 -16.68
N THR A 695 -16.31 11.77 -15.86
CA THR A 695 -17.78 11.68 -15.86
C THR A 695 -18.31 13.00 -15.36
N ASP A 696 -19.44 13.45 -15.90
CA ASP A 696 -20.14 14.63 -15.38
C ASP A 696 -20.75 14.35 -13.99
N GLU A 697 -21.48 15.28 -13.39
CA GLU A 697 -22.04 15.08 -12.03
C GLU A 697 -23.25 14.13 -11.98
N ASN A 698 -23.80 13.75 -13.14
CA ASN A 698 -25.10 13.10 -13.26
C ASN A 698 -24.93 11.59 -13.43
N PHE A 699 -24.47 10.93 -12.37
CA PHE A 699 -24.30 9.48 -12.35
C PHE A 699 -24.77 8.86 -11.04
N ILE A 700 -25.10 7.58 -11.11
CA ILE A 700 -25.37 6.69 -9.97
C ILE A 700 -24.44 5.49 -10.05
N ILE A 701 -24.10 4.92 -8.90
CA ILE A 701 -23.07 3.88 -8.76
C ILE A 701 -23.66 2.65 -8.10
N ALA A 702 -23.29 1.48 -8.61
CA ALA A 702 -23.49 0.20 -7.95
C ALA A 702 -22.14 -0.51 -7.79
N VAL A 703 -21.96 -1.24 -6.68
CA VAL A 703 -20.75 -2.03 -6.40
C VAL A 703 -21.17 -3.48 -6.21
N ASN A 704 -20.48 -4.44 -6.82
CA ASN A 704 -20.59 -5.86 -6.53
C ASN A 704 -19.28 -6.33 -5.91
N GLU A 705 -19.22 -6.32 -4.59
CA GLU A 705 -18.01 -6.64 -3.85
C GLU A 705 -17.57 -8.11 -4.04
N PRO A 706 -18.46 -9.13 -3.93
CA PRO A 706 -18.09 -10.53 -4.17
C PRO A 706 -17.43 -10.79 -5.52
N LYS A 707 -17.97 -10.22 -6.60
CA LYS A 707 -17.42 -10.36 -7.96
C LYS A 707 -16.37 -9.32 -8.33
N GLY A 708 -16.09 -8.36 -7.46
CA GLY A 708 -15.18 -7.25 -7.79
C GLY A 708 -15.64 -6.41 -8.99
N LEU A 709 -16.95 -6.13 -9.11
CA LEU A 709 -17.49 -5.28 -10.18
C LEU A 709 -17.91 -3.91 -9.66
N LEU A 710 -17.77 -2.90 -10.49
CA LEU A 710 -18.23 -1.53 -10.27
C LEU A 710 -18.99 -1.07 -11.50
N ALA A 711 -20.22 -0.60 -11.33
CA ALA A 711 -21.03 -0.04 -12.41
C ALA A 711 -21.32 1.44 -12.17
N ILE A 712 -21.17 2.25 -13.21
CA ILE A 712 -21.46 3.67 -13.23
C ILE A 712 -22.48 3.91 -14.33
N TYR A 713 -23.66 4.39 -13.95
CA TYR A 713 -24.72 4.75 -14.89
C TYR A 713 -24.85 6.26 -14.98
N ASN A 714 -24.67 6.82 -16.17
CA ASN A 714 -24.90 8.23 -16.46
C ASN A 714 -26.39 8.48 -16.69
N THR A 715 -27.00 9.30 -15.85
CA THR A 715 -28.45 9.55 -15.89
C THR A 715 -28.88 10.51 -16.99
N LYS A 716 -27.96 11.34 -17.53
CA LYS A 716 -28.24 12.24 -18.65
C LYS A 716 -28.06 11.56 -19.99
N GLU A 717 -26.95 10.87 -20.18
CA GLU A 717 -26.62 10.20 -21.44
C GLU A 717 -27.25 8.81 -21.56
N VAL A 718 -27.80 8.27 -20.46
CA VAL A 718 -28.40 6.92 -20.37
C VAL A 718 -27.38 5.82 -20.73
N LYS A 719 -26.11 6.07 -20.40
CA LYS A 719 -24.99 5.15 -20.66
C LYS A 719 -24.54 4.43 -19.41
N LEU A 720 -24.23 3.15 -19.55
CA LEU A 720 -23.70 2.30 -18.48
C LEU A 720 -22.23 1.92 -18.79
N ASP A 721 -21.36 2.20 -17.83
CA ASP A 721 -19.97 1.74 -17.78
C ASP A 721 -19.81 0.71 -16.65
N VAL A 722 -19.20 -0.43 -16.94
CA VAL A 722 -18.88 -1.49 -15.97
C VAL A 722 -17.38 -1.74 -15.92
N PHE A 723 -16.84 -1.79 -14.72
CA PHE A 723 -15.44 -2.02 -14.41
C PHE A 723 -15.29 -3.29 -13.57
N SER A 724 -14.21 -4.04 -13.76
CA SER A 724 -13.81 -5.17 -12.92
C SER A 724 -12.45 -4.94 -12.28
N PHE A 725 -12.26 -5.48 -11.09
CA PHE A 725 -10.95 -5.63 -10.49
C PHE A 725 -10.24 -6.84 -11.11
N GLY A 726 -8.96 -6.71 -11.46
CA GLY A 726 -8.14 -7.87 -11.87
C GLY A 726 -7.84 -8.83 -10.70
N ASP A 727 -7.23 -9.98 -10.98
CA ASP A 727 -7.07 -11.11 -10.03
C ASP A 727 -6.46 -10.72 -8.66
N ASN A 728 -5.46 -9.82 -8.67
CA ASN A 728 -4.82 -9.32 -7.44
C ASN A 728 -5.50 -8.07 -6.84
N ARG A 729 -6.67 -7.67 -7.37
CA ARG A 729 -7.40 -6.42 -7.09
C ARG A 729 -6.50 -5.17 -7.08
N SER A 730 -5.45 -5.20 -7.88
CA SER A 730 -4.43 -4.15 -7.99
C SER A 730 -4.69 -3.16 -9.12
N ARG A 731 -5.61 -3.50 -10.03
CA ARG A 731 -6.02 -2.66 -11.16
C ARG A 731 -7.53 -2.74 -11.33
N LEU A 732 -8.13 -1.60 -11.68
CA LEU A 732 -9.53 -1.50 -12.10
C LEU A 732 -9.57 -1.33 -13.61
N ASN A 733 -10.04 -2.37 -14.29
CA ASN A 733 -10.16 -2.45 -15.74
C ASN A 733 -11.60 -2.12 -16.13
N ARG A 734 -11.77 -1.43 -17.26
CA ARG A 734 -13.09 -1.17 -17.83
C ARG A 734 -13.45 -2.37 -18.71
N CYS A 735 -14.47 -3.14 -18.32
CA CYS A 735 -14.88 -4.34 -19.06
C CYS A 735 -15.91 -4.03 -20.13
N TYR A 736 -16.92 -3.23 -19.77
CA TYR A 736 -17.99 -2.85 -20.66
C TYR A 736 -18.14 -1.33 -20.64
N ALA A 737 -18.04 -0.70 -21.81
CA ALA A 737 -17.99 0.75 -21.93
C ALA A 737 -19.16 1.26 -22.76
N ASN A 738 -19.74 2.38 -22.36
CA ASN A 738 -20.74 3.12 -23.12
C ASN A 738 -21.95 2.27 -23.58
N ILE A 739 -22.42 1.33 -22.76
CA ILE A 739 -23.63 0.58 -23.09
C ILE A 739 -24.81 1.57 -23.11
N GLN A 740 -25.37 1.82 -24.31
CA GLN A 740 -26.49 2.73 -24.49
C GLN A 740 -27.80 2.05 -24.08
N LEU A 741 -28.39 2.48 -22.96
CA LEU A 741 -29.62 1.86 -22.45
C LEU A 741 -30.90 2.47 -23.05
N LEU A 742 -30.80 3.62 -23.75
CA LEU A 742 -31.96 4.34 -24.28
C LEU A 742 -32.79 3.47 -25.25
N GLN A 743 -32.18 2.50 -25.93
CA GLN A 743 -32.89 1.60 -26.83
C GLN A 743 -33.98 0.73 -26.15
N TRP A 744 -33.94 0.56 -24.82
CA TRP A 744 -34.96 -0.17 -24.06
C TRP A 744 -35.92 0.75 -23.28
N TYR A 745 -35.80 2.06 -23.45
CA TYR A 745 -36.63 3.06 -22.77
C TYR A 745 -37.24 4.04 -23.76
N SER A 746 -38.54 4.28 -23.64
CA SER A 746 -39.23 5.25 -24.52
C SER A 746 -38.78 6.69 -24.26
N ASN A 747 -38.37 7.00 -23.02
CA ASN A 747 -37.85 8.29 -22.56
C ASN A 747 -36.72 8.04 -21.55
N ILE A 748 -35.92 9.07 -21.24
CA ILE A 748 -34.88 8.99 -20.21
C ILE A 748 -35.51 8.52 -18.87
N PRO A 749 -35.14 7.34 -18.35
CA PRO A 749 -35.76 6.79 -17.16
C PRO A 749 -35.30 7.51 -15.90
N SER A 750 -36.24 7.81 -15.01
CA SER A 750 -35.95 8.39 -13.69
C SER A 750 -35.65 7.27 -12.69
N ILE A 751 -34.38 6.88 -12.62
CA ILE A 751 -33.90 5.80 -11.75
C ILE A 751 -33.72 6.32 -10.32
N LYS A 752 -34.37 5.68 -9.36
CA LYS A 752 -34.32 5.95 -7.92
C LYS A 752 -33.25 5.12 -7.21
N TYR A 753 -33.19 3.81 -7.50
CA TYR A 753 -32.17 2.91 -6.95
C TYR A 753 -31.48 2.14 -8.08
N PHE A 754 -30.17 1.97 -7.92
CA PHE A 754 -29.32 1.24 -8.84
C PHE A 754 -28.37 0.37 -8.02
N LEU A 755 -28.53 -0.94 -8.12
CA LEU A 755 -27.75 -1.89 -7.34
C LEU A 755 -27.45 -3.15 -8.15
N PHE A 756 -26.39 -3.84 -7.77
CA PHE A 756 -26.16 -5.20 -8.22
C PHE A 756 -27.02 -6.18 -7.43
N ILE A 757 -27.50 -7.21 -8.11
CA ILE A 757 -27.84 -8.47 -7.45
C ILE A 757 -26.49 -9.12 -7.11
N LYS A 758 -26.11 -9.11 -5.84
CA LYS A 758 -24.74 -9.46 -5.40
C LYS A 758 -24.35 -10.88 -5.80
N ASP A 759 -23.05 -11.11 -5.97
CA ASP A 759 -22.48 -12.36 -6.47
C ASP A 759 -23.00 -12.82 -7.87
N THR A 760 -23.78 -11.97 -8.56
CA THR A 760 -24.22 -12.16 -9.94
C THR A 760 -23.79 -11.02 -10.85
N GLU A 761 -23.91 -11.18 -12.17
CA GLU A 761 -23.65 -10.11 -13.15
C GLU A 761 -24.92 -9.39 -13.59
N LYS A 762 -25.90 -9.32 -12.70
CA LYS A 762 -27.19 -8.66 -12.95
C LYS A 762 -27.28 -7.35 -12.18
N LEU A 763 -27.72 -6.30 -12.86
CA LEU A 763 -28.02 -4.98 -12.32
C LEU A 763 -29.53 -4.78 -12.22
N CYS A 764 -29.99 -4.22 -11.10
CA CYS A 764 -31.37 -3.86 -10.88
C CYS A 764 -31.53 -2.34 -10.99
N PHE A 765 -32.36 -1.90 -11.94
CA PHE A 765 -32.73 -0.51 -12.18
C PHE A 765 -34.13 -0.27 -11.63
N VAL A 766 -34.24 0.45 -10.52
CA VAL A 766 -35.53 0.76 -9.89
C VAL A 766 -35.94 2.18 -10.25
N GLU A 767 -37.01 2.33 -11.01
CA GLU A 767 -37.61 3.59 -11.41
C GLU A 767 -38.42 4.21 -10.27
N ASN A 768 -38.61 5.53 -10.30
CA ASN A 768 -39.42 6.28 -9.32
C ASN A 768 -40.88 5.79 -9.19
N CYS A 769 -41.42 5.14 -10.22
CA CYS A 769 -42.77 4.56 -10.20
C CYS A 769 -42.85 3.18 -9.50
N GLY A 770 -41.72 2.66 -8.99
CA GLY A 770 -41.61 1.32 -8.39
C GLY A 770 -41.36 0.20 -9.40
N ARG A 771 -41.29 0.49 -10.71
CA ARG A 771 -40.88 -0.49 -11.71
C ARG A 771 -39.39 -0.79 -11.57
N ALA A 772 -39.04 -2.06 -11.37
CA ALA A 772 -37.66 -2.53 -11.28
C ALA A 772 -37.35 -3.41 -12.49
N ARG A 773 -36.30 -3.06 -13.24
CA ARG A 773 -35.84 -3.84 -14.39
C ARG A 773 -34.50 -4.48 -14.11
N ILE A 774 -34.38 -5.76 -14.45
CA ILE A 774 -33.12 -6.49 -14.27
C ILE A 774 -32.38 -6.55 -15.61
N PHE A 775 -31.20 -5.93 -15.63
CA PHE A 775 -30.28 -5.90 -16.75
C PHE A 775 -29.18 -6.93 -16.52
N ASN A 776 -28.95 -7.84 -17.46
CA ASN A 776 -27.80 -8.73 -17.41
C ASN A 776 -26.61 -8.01 -18.06
N ILE A 777 -25.41 -8.04 -17.46
CA ILE A 777 -24.24 -7.40 -18.05
C ILE A 777 -23.64 -8.27 -19.15
N MET A 778 -23.70 -9.59 -18.98
CA MET A 778 -23.15 -10.54 -19.96
C MET A 778 -24.00 -10.54 -21.24
N TYR A 779 -25.33 -10.54 -21.07
CA TYR A 779 -26.27 -10.20 -22.15
C TYR A 779 -26.79 -8.80 -21.90
N PRO A 780 -26.28 -7.75 -22.56
CA PRO A 780 -26.84 -6.41 -22.46
C PRO A 780 -28.27 -6.38 -23.01
N GLN A 781 -29.22 -6.85 -22.21
CA GLN A 781 -30.65 -6.91 -22.44
C GLN A 781 -31.36 -6.91 -21.07
N PHE A 782 -32.54 -6.29 -21.03
CA PHE A 782 -33.44 -6.40 -19.89
C PHE A 782 -34.22 -7.71 -20.00
N ARG A 783 -34.21 -8.53 -18.95
CA ARG A 783 -34.91 -9.83 -18.96
C ARG A 783 -36.30 -9.78 -18.31
N VAL A 784 -36.46 -8.97 -17.26
CA VAL A 784 -37.63 -9.05 -16.38
C VAL A 784 -38.03 -7.66 -15.88
N ASP A 785 -39.33 -7.37 -15.95
CA ASP A 785 -39.97 -6.27 -15.22
C ASP A 785 -40.56 -6.79 -13.89
N CYS A 786 -40.06 -6.27 -12.79
CA CYS A 786 -40.62 -6.46 -11.45
C CYS A 786 -41.34 -5.18 -11.00
N LYS A 787 -42.35 -5.30 -10.14
CA LYS A 787 -43.03 -4.14 -9.55
C LYS A 787 -42.84 -4.12 -8.04
N PHE A 788 -42.00 -3.21 -7.58
CA PHE A 788 -41.84 -2.88 -6.17
C PHE A 788 -42.95 -1.91 -5.71
N PRO A 789 -43.23 -1.85 -4.40
CA PRO A 789 -44.17 -0.87 -3.86
C PRO A 789 -43.76 0.56 -4.23
N SER A 790 -44.73 1.42 -4.52
CA SER A 790 -44.48 2.81 -4.95
C SER A 790 -43.93 3.70 -3.82
N ASN A 791 -44.21 3.36 -2.56
CA ASN A 791 -43.73 4.04 -1.35
C ASN A 791 -42.37 3.51 -0.84
N LEU A 792 -41.49 3.15 -1.77
CA LEU A 792 -40.18 2.54 -1.50
C LEU A 792 -39.23 3.52 -0.77
N VAL A 793 -38.65 3.07 0.34
CA VAL A 793 -37.69 3.82 1.15
C VAL A 793 -36.25 3.31 0.96
N ASN A 794 -36.06 2.02 0.74
CA ASN A 794 -34.74 1.42 0.49
C ASN A 794 -34.88 0.08 -0.25
N VAL A 795 -33.83 -0.34 -0.97
CA VAL A 795 -33.74 -1.64 -1.66
C VAL A 795 -32.35 -2.22 -1.48
N LEU A 796 -32.27 -3.46 -1.02
CA LEU A 796 -31.02 -4.15 -0.75
C LEU A 796 -31.03 -5.54 -1.40
N SER A 797 -29.89 -5.95 -1.96
CA SER A 797 -29.66 -7.34 -2.39
C SER A 797 -29.01 -8.11 -1.24
N SER A 798 -29.39 -9.39 -1.09
CA SER A 798 -28.62 -10.31 -0.24
C SER A 798 -27.18 -10.43 -0.75
N PRO A 799 -26.18 -10.70 0.12
CA PRO A 799 -24.78 -10.85 -0.26
C PRO A 799 -24.50 -11.93 -1.30
N ASP A 800 -25.30 -13.00 -1.28
CA ASP A 800 -25.23 -14.16 -2.18
C ASP A 800 -26.13 -14.03 -3.43
N GLY A 801 -26.84 -12.91 -3.57
CA GLY A 801 -27.77 -12.66 -4.68
C GLY A 801 -29.04 -13.50 -4.68
N SER A 802 -29.31 -14.26 -3.62
CA SER A 802 -30.47 -15.14 -3.52
C SER A 802 -31.81 -14.41 -3.42
N TYR A 803 -31.85 -13.20 -2.86
CA TYR A 803 -33.08 -12.41 -2.73
C TYR A 803 -32.82 -10.90 -2.74
N ILE A 804 -33.85 -10.13 -3.12
CA ILE A 804 -33.92 -8.67 -3.01
C ILE A 804 -34.96 -8.32 -1.94
N VAL A 805 -34.62 -7.33 -1.13
CA VAL A 805 -35.45 -6.83 -0.05
C VAL A 805 -35.80 -5.37 -0.31
N ALA A 806 -37.09 -5.07 -0.35
CA ALA A 806 -37.65 -3.73 -0.54
C ALA A 806 -38.31 -3.26 0.76
N PHE A 807 -37.96 -2.05 1.22
CA PHE A 807 -38.44 -1.49 2.48
C PHE A 807 -39.45 -0.37 2.22
N THR A 808 -40.58 -0.38 2.93
CA THR A 808 -41.64 0.64 2.83
C THR A 808 -42.07 1.16 4.20
N LYS A 809 -42.58 2.40 4.21
CA LYS A 809 -43.30 2.99 5.34
C LYS A 809 -44.79 3.05 4.99
N GLU A 810 -45.63 2.41 5.78
CA GLU A 810 -47.07 2.32 5.55
C GLU A 810 -47.88 2.83 6.74
N ILE A 811 -48.98 3.51 6.41
CA ILE A 811 -49.95 4.01 7.38
C ILE A 811 -51.12 3.02 7.42
N LEU A 812 -51.32 2.34 8.56
CA LEU A 812 -52.52 1.55 8.77
C LEU A 812 -53.73 2.48 8.87
N LYS A 813 -54.70 2.29 7.96
CA LYS A 813 -56.06 2.79 8.12
C LYS A 813 -56.91 1.65 8.66
N ASP A 814 -57.45 1.80 9.87
CA ASP A 814 -58.35 0.81 10.46
C ASP A 814 -59.50 0.50 9.50
N LYS A 815 -59.58 -0.75 9.03
CA LYS A 815 -60.77 -1.25 8.35
C LYS A 815 -61.72 -1.81 9.41
N SER A 816 -62.81 -1.09 9.60
CA SER A 816 -64.00 -1.53 10.32
C SER A 816 -64.71 -2.68 9.58
N GLU A 817 -65.17 -3.65 10.40
CA GLU A 817 -66.31 -4.57 10.20
C GLU A 817 -66.17 -5.75 9.21
N GLU A 818 -66.22 -6.99 9.73
CA GLU A 818 -67.41 -7.89 9.71
C GLU A 818 -67.12 -9.22 10.47
N PHE A 819 -67.93 -9.47 11.52
CA PHE A 819 -68.46 -10.74 12.11
C PHE A 819 -67.57 -12.01 12.25
N ASP A 820 -67.64 -12.88 13.27
CA ASP A 820 -68.56 -13.05 14.40
C ASP A 820 -67.98 -13.97 15.50
N SER A 821 -68.36 -13.68 16.76
CA SER A 821 -68.52 -14.54 17.95
C SER A 821 -67.61 -15.77 18.23
N ILE A 822 -66.96 -15.81 19.40
CA ILE A 822 -67.47 -16.50 20.63
C ILE A 822 -66.55 -16.19 21.84
N ILE A 823 -67.25 -15.86 22.92
CA ILE A 823 -66.91 -15.53 24.32
C ILE A 823 -65.76 -16.33 24.98
N SER A 824 -64.85 -15.64 25.67
CA SER A 824 -64.60 -15.83 27.13
C SER A 824 -63.79 -14.67 27.71
N THR A 825 -64.01 -14.44 29.00
CA THR A 825 -63.98 -13.16 29.72
C THR A 825 -62.67 -12.87 30.45
N ASP A 826 -62.59 -11.61 30.87
CA ASP A 826 -61.74 -11.03 31.94
C ASP A 826 -60.26 -10.78 31.63
N ASP A 827 -59.94 -9.54 31.25
CA ASP A 827 -59.57 -8.56 32.28
C ASP A 827 -59.53 -7.11 31.76
N LYS A 828 -60.20 -6.22 32.48
CA LYS A 828 -60.22 -4.78 32.23
C LYS A 828 -58.95 -4.13 32.79
N LYS A 829 -58.06 -3.62 31.93
CA LYS A 829 -57.22 -2.45 32.26
C LYS A 829 -57.17 -1.45 31.09
N GLN A 830 -57.74 -0.28 31.38
CA GLN A 830 -57.52 1.07 30.85
C GLN A 830 -57.07 1.24 29.39
N ARG A 831 -58.03 1.75 28.59
CA ARG A 831 -57.80 2.40 27.31
C ARG A 831 -57.27 3.81 27.56
N ASP A 832 -56.05 4.10 27.11
CA ASP A 832 -55.66 5.46 26.75
C ASP A 832 -55.94 5.67 25.26
N TYR A 833 -56.94 6.50 24.98
CA TYR A 833 -57.26 7.00 23.65
C TYR A 833 -56.20 8.03 23.24
N ASN A 834 -55.17 7.57 22.54
CA ASN A 834 -54.47 8.39 21.56
C ASN A 834 -54.64 7.71 20.20
N ASN A 835 -55.40 8.36 19.30
CA ASN A 835 -55.49 8.04 17.88
C ASN A 835 -54.11 8.25 17.22
N GLY A 836 -53.16 7.38 17.55
CA GLY A 836 -51.85 7.34 16.93
C GLY A 836 -51.97 6.61 15.60
N ILE A 837 -51.86 7.34 14.51
CA ILE A 837 -51.53 6.77 13.20
C ILE A 837 -50.33 5.84 13.40
N LYS A 838 -50.58 4.52 13.38
CA LYS A 838 -49.55 3.53 13.65
C LYS A 838 -48.80 3.30 12.34
N GLU A 839 -47.72 4.04 12.14
CA GLU A 839 -46.79 3.80 11.03
C GLU A 839 -46.11 2.44 11.23
N ILE A 840 -46.21 1.57 10.23
CA ILE A 840 -45.56 0.26 10.20
C ILE A 840 -44.49 0.27 9.11
N ASN A 841 -43.33 -0.25 9.46
CA ASN A 841 -42.24 -0.49 8.52
C ASN A 841 -42.38 -1.91 7.98
N ARG A 842 -42.52 -2.05 6.66
CA ARG A 842 -42.69 -3.34 5.99
C ARG A 842 -41.51 -3.70 5.11
N VAL A 843 -41.29 -4.99 5.00
CA VAL A 843 -40.24 -5.63 4.22
C VAL A 843 -40.88 -6.55 3.20
N TYR A 844 -40.63 -6.26 1.93
CA TYR A 844 -41.06 -7.05 0.78
C TYR A 844 -39.88 -7.84 0.25
N VAL A 845 -39.98 -9.16 0.25
CA VAL A 845 -38.91 -10.08 -0.17
C VAL A 845 -39.24 -10.66 -1.52
N TYR A 846 -38.25 -10.64 -2.42
CA TYR A 846 -38.32 -11.17 -3.77
C TYR A 846 -37.19 -12.18 -4.00
N PHE A 847 -37.51 -13.45 -4.26
CA PHE A 847 -36.53 -14.50 -4.47
C PHE A 847 -35.98 -14.52 -5.90
N SER A 848 -34.72 -14.95 -6.04
CA SER A 848 -33.98 -14.86 -7.30
C SER A 848 -34.46 -15.75 -8.44
N GLY A 849 -35.17 -16.83 -8.12
CA GLY A 849 -35.77 -17.74 -9.11
C GLY A 849 -37.11 -17.26 -9.66
N GLU A 850 -37.76 -16.28 -9.02
CA GLU A 850 -39.14 -15.86 -9.35
C GLU A 850 -39.24 -14.36 -9.67
N TYR A 851 -38.13 -13.72 -10.06
CA TYR A 851 -38.19 -12.33 -10.49
C TYR A 851 -39.18 -12.19 -11.66
N GLY A 852 -40.20 -11.34 -11.48
CA GLY A 852 -41.32 -11.16 -12.41
C GLY A 852 -42.66 -11.67 -11.87
N GLY A 853 -42.66 -12.46 -10.79
CA GLY A 853 -43.84 -12.92 -10.07
C GLY A 853 -44.36 -11.94 -9.00
N PRO A 854 -45.48 -12.27 -8.31
CA PRO A 854 -45.94 -11.51 -7.15
C PRO A 854 -44.93 -11.59 -5.99
N VAL A 855 -45.04 -10.68 -5.02
CA VAL A 855 -44.19 -10.66 -3.81
C VAL A 855 -44.20 -12.02 -3.12
N ASN A 856 -43.01 -12.55 -2.80
CA ASN A 856 -42.88 -13.84 -2.12
C ASN A 856 -43.28 -13.78 -0.65
N LYS A 857 -42.80 -12.76 0.07
CA LYS A 857 -43.10 -12.58 1.50
C LYS A 857 -43.15 -11.11 1.90
N VAL A 858 -44.05 -10.80 2.83
CA VAL A 858 -44.16 -9.48 3.48
C VAL A 858 -43.99 -9.66 4.98
N ILE A 859 -43.09 -8.88 5.60
CA ILE A 859 -42.77 -8.97 7.02
C ILE A 859 -42.79 -7.57 7.64
N ASP A 860 -43.41 -7.44 8.81
CA ASP A 860 -43.39 -6.20 9.58
C ASP A 860 -42.08 -6.13 10.40
N LEU A 861 -41.36 -5.01 10.30
CA LEU A 861 -40.12 -4.79 11.06
C LEU A 861 -40.41 -4.39 12.51
N PRO A 862 -39.57 -4.84 13.45
CA PRO A 862 -39.58 -4.38 14.83
C PRO A 862 -39.47 -2.84 14.96
N LEU A 863 -40.16 -2.26 15.95
CA LEU A 863 -40.24 -0.81 16.18
C LEU A 863 -38.90 -0.11 16.46
N ASN A 864 -37.84 -0.86 16.77
CA ASN A 864 -36.46 -0.37 16.93
C ASN A 864 -35.74 -0.12 15.59
N PHE A 865 -36.31 -0.53 14.46
CA PHE A 865 -35.78 -0.29 13.10
C PHE A 865 -36.57 0.85 12.42
N LYS A 866 -36.53 2.06 13.00
CA LYS A 866 -37.32 3.22 12.50
C LYS A 866 -36.77 3.85 11.22
N PHE A 867 -35.45 3.89 11.07
CA PHE A 867 -34.77 4.55 9.95
C PHE A 867 -34.43 3.53 8.86
N LEU A 868 -35.34 3.33 7.91
CA LEU A 868 -35.19 2.35 6.83
C LEU A 868 -34.15 2.77 5.78
N GLU A 869 -33.92 4.08 5.67
CA GLU A 869 -33.00 4.71 4.71
C GLU A 869 -31.54 4.30 4.92
N PHE A 870 -31.16 3.91 6.14
CA PHE A 870 -29.78 3.59 6.53
C PHE A 870 -29.56 2.10 6.80
N LEU A 871 -30.54 1.26 6.45
CA LEU A 871 -30.39 -0.18 6.58
C LEU A 871 -29.41 -0.70 5.55
N GLN A 872 -28.55 -1.62 5.99
CA GLN A 872 -27.59 -2.31 5.14
C GLN A 872 -27.62 -3.80 5.48
N ILE A 873 -27.53 -4.65 4.45
CA ILE A 873 -27.32 -6.08 4.66
C ILE A 873 -25.81 -6.32 4.66
N SER A 874 -25.34 -7.07 5.65
CA SER A 874 -23.95 -7.53 5.73
C SER A 874 -23.92 -8.98 6.19
N CYS A 875 -22.92 -9.73 5.75
CA CYS A 875 -22.72 -11.10 6.20
C CYS A 875 -21.63 -11.14 7.28
N ILE A 876 -21.86 -11.98 8.29
CA ILE A 876 -20.88 -12.31 9.33
C ILE A 876 -20.31 -13.69 9.02
N ASP A 877 -18.98 -13.77 8.93
CA ASP A 877 -18.22 -15.02 8.69
C ASP A 877 -18.68 -15.83 7.47
N ASN A 878 -19.23 -15.17 6.44
CA ASN A 878 -19.84 -15.83 5.27
C ASN A 878 -20.96 -16.83 5.60
N GLN A 879 -21.53 -16.81 6.81
CA GLN A 879 -22.51 -17.80 7.27
C GLN A 879 -23.83 -17.18 7.69
N GLN A 880 -23.81 -16.01 8.35
CA GLN A 880 -25.01 -15.36 8.85
C GLN A 880 -25.25 -14.03 8.16
N THR A 881 -26.40 -13.90 7.50
CA THR A 881 -26.78 -12.62 6.88
C THR A 881 -27.55 -11.79 7.89
N HIS A 882 -27.07 -10.59 8.16
CA HIS A 882 -27.62 -9.68 9.15
C HIS A 882 -28.09 -8.39 8.47
N LEU A 883 -29.30 -7.96 8.80
CA LEU A 883 -29.80 -6.62 8.51
C LEU A 883 -29.36 -5.69 9.64
N ILE A 884 -28.47 -4.76 9.31
CA ILE A 884 -27.81 -3.89 10.28
C ILE A 884 -28.46 -2.51 10.28
N SER A 885 -28.64 -1.97 11.48
CA SER A 885 -29.10 -0.62 11.72
C SER A 885 -28.29 0.04 12.82
N LEU A 886 -28.09 1.36 12.70
CA LEU A 886 -27.57 2.21 13.76
C LEU A 886 -28.74 2.93 14.42
N ASP A 887 -29.02 2.61 15.68
CA ASP A 887 -29.99 3.32 16.50
C ASP A 887 -29.39 4.65 16.92
N LEU A 888 -29.78 5.71 16.21
CA LEU A 888 -29.32 7.08 16.46
C LEU A 888 -29.65 7.55 17.88
N ASN A 889 -30.82 7.18 18.42
CA ASN A 889 -31.28 7.71 19.71
C ASN A 889 -30.52 7.09 20.90
N ASN A 890 -30.25 5.79 20.85
CA ASN A 890 -29.59 5.07 21.94
C ASN A 890 -28.08 4.85 21.69
N GLY A 891 -27.59 5.14 20.49
CA GLY A 891 -26.22 4.89 20.08
C GLY A 891 -25.87 3.39 20.11
N CYS A 892 -26.80 2.56 19.63
CA CYS A 892 -26.63 1.11 19.57
C CYS A 892 -26.42 0.64 18.14
N PHE A 893 -25.51 -0.29 17.94
CA PHE A 893 -25.37 -1.05 16.72
C PHE A 893 -26.27 -2.29 16.82
N ASN A 894 -27.40 -2.26 16.11
CA ASN A 894 -28.44 -3.29 16.15
C ASN A 894 -28.42 -4.14 14.88
N SER A 895 -28.79 -5.40 15.03
CA SER A 895 -28.88 -6.34 13.93
C SER A 895 -30.13 -7.22 14.04
N LEU A 896 -30.69 -7.57 12.89
CA LEU A 896 -31.67 -8.65 12.73
C LEU A 896 -31.06 -9.75 11.86
N LEU A 897 -31.22 -11.00 12.28
CA LEU A 897 -30.75 -12.15 11.52
C LEU A 897 -31.76 -12.46 10.41
N LEU A 898 -31.30 -12.43 9.16
CA LEU A 898 -32.11 -12.81 8.00
C LEU A 898 -31.90 -14.30 7.73
N VAL A 899 -32.90 -15.12 8.04
CA VAL A 899 -32.88 -16.57 7.85
C VAL A 899 -33.62 -16.92 6.57
N HIS A 900 -32.87 -17.10 5.49
CA HIS A 900 -33.40 -17.66 4.25
C HIS A 900 -33.26 -19.18 4.25
N LYS A 901 -34.39 -19.87 4.49
CA LYS A 901 -34.54 -21.32 4.36
C LYS A 901 -34.84 -21.66 2.91
N LYS A 902 -33.80 -21.97 2.16
CA LYS A 902 -33.92 -22.42 0.77
C LYS A 902 -33.66 -23.92 0.71
N MET A 903 -34.43 -24.66 -0.10
CA MET A 903 -34.02 -26.00 -0.53
C MET A 903 -32.78 -25.85 -1.42
N ILE A 904 -31.62 -25.91 -0.80
CA ILE A 904 -30.34 -26.11 -1.47
C ILE A 904 -29.63 -27.18 -0.67
N TYR A 905 -29.05 -28.16 -1.36
CA TYR A 905 -27.94 -28.94 -0.82
C TYR A 905 -26.81 -27.95 -0.48
N ARG A 906 -26.83 -27.37 0.72
CA ARG A 906 -25.90 -26.30 1.11
C ARG A 906 -24.60 -26.93 1.58
N PHE A 907 -23.60 -26.84 0.72
CA PHE A 907 -22.19 -26.98 1.06
C PHE A 907 -21.78 -25.73 1.86
N GLN A 908 -21.63 -25.83 3.18
CA GLN A 908 -21.16 -24.71 4.01
C GLN A 908 -19.65 -24.80 4.20
N HIS A 909 -18.95 -23.69 3.94
CA HIS A 909 -17.51 -23.53 4.16
C HIS A 909 -17.24 -22.97 5.57
N TYR A 910 -16.34 -23.61 6.32
CA TYR A 910 -15.77 -23.07 7.55
C TYR A 910 -14.31 -22.67 7.29
N LYS A 911 -13.89 -21.48 7.73
CA LYS A 911 -12.48 -21.05 7.68
C LYS A 911 -12.01 -20.73 9.09
N ARG A 912 -11.19 -21.59 9.68
CA ARG A 912 -10.60 -21.35 11.01
C ARG A 912 -9.45 -20.32 10.85
N ASN A 913 -9.59 -19.15 11.47
CA ASN A 913 -8.52 -18.16 11.53
C ASN A 913 -7.40 -18.66 12.47
N ARG A 914 -6.22 -18.99 11.94
CA ARG A 914 -4.96 -19.02 12.70
C ARG A 914 -4.00 -17.95 12.18
N SER A 915 -3.34 -17.29 13.13
CA SER A 915 -2.42 -16.18 12.90
C SER A 915 -1.22 -16.58 12.02
N LEU A 916 -0.91 -15.72 11.05
CA LEU A 916 0.27 -15.84 10.19
C LEU A 916 1.54 -15.49 10.98
N ALA A 917 2.14 -16.49 11.61
CA ALA A 917 3.57 -16.46 11.92
C ALA A 917 4.28 -17.34 10.88
N LEU A 918 5.05 -16.68 10.02
CA LEU A 918 5.87 -17.26 8.96
C LEU A 918 6.91 -18.24 9.56
N GLN A 919 6.61 -19.53 9.57
CA GLN A 919 7.61 -20.59 9.73
C GLN A 919 7.45 -21.57 8.59
N ARG A 920 8.54 -21.86 7.87
CA ARG A 920 8.63 -22.92 6.86
C ARG A 920 8.27 -24.26 7.52
N THR A 921 7.01 -24.67 7.44
CA THR A 921 6.57 -25.97 7.97
C THR A 921 6.76 -27.05 6.91
N LYS A 922 7.34 -28.16 7.35
CA LYS A 922 7.73 -29.36 6.60
C LYS A 922 6.50 -30.07 6.01
N SER A 923 6.47 -30.36 4.70
CA SER A 923 5.35 -31.05 4.04
C SER A 923 5.78 -32.40 3.45
N ASN A 924 4.91 -33.42 3.54
CA ASN A 924 5.17 -34.78 3.05
C ASN A 924 4.64 -34.99 1.62
N ASP A 925 4.80 -33.99 0.76
CA ASP A 925 4.07 -33.84 -0.50
C ASP A 925 4.48 -34.80 -1.62
N LEU A 926 5.52 -35.61 -1.42
CA LEU A 926 5.87 -36.73 -2.31
C LEU A 926 5.09 -38.02 -1.99
N ILE A 927 4.50 -38.13 -0.80
CA ILE A 927 3.71 -39.30 -0.34
C ILE A 927 2.23 -38.94 -0.17
N ASN A 928 1.93 -37.70 0.26
CA ASN A 928 0.57 -37.20 0.40
C ASN A 928 -0.30 -37.23 -0.89
N PRO A 929 0.23 -37.28 -2.14
CA PRO A 929 -0.61 -37.42 -3.32
C PRO A 929 -1.53 -38.64 -3.27
N TYR A 930 -1.12 -39.74 -2.62
CA TYR A 930 -2.01 -40.89 -2.40
C TYR A 930 -3.20 -40.55 -1.48
N LYS A 931 -2.97 -39.81 -0.38
CA LYS A 931 -4.04 -39.31 0.52
C LYS A 931 -5.03 -38.45 -0.28
N LEU A 932 -4.51 -37.41 -0.93
CA LEU A 932 -5.28 -36.40 -1.67
C LEU A 932 -6.09 -37.03 -2.82
N MET A 933 -5.49 -37.98 -3.53
CA MET A 933 -6.17 -38.73 -4.59
C MET A 933 -7.34 -39.53 -4.01
N PHE A 934 -7.13 -40.32 -2.96
CA PHE A 934 -8.16 -41.18 -2.39
C PHE A 934 -9.25 -40.43 -1.62
N GLU A 935 -8.97 -39.22 -1.16
CA GLU A 935 -9.99 -38.28 -0.66
C GLU A 935 -10.91 -37.80 -1.78
N LYS A 936 -10.36 -37.48 -2.94
CA LYS A 936 -11.14 -36.99 -4.09
C LYS A 936 -11.86 -38.10 -4.87
N TYR A 937 -11.23 -39.27 -5.00
CA TYR A 937 -11.65 -40.34 -5.89
C TYR A 937 -12.07 -41.60 -5.14
N PRO A 938 -12.82 -42.52 -5.78
CA PRO A 938 -13.12 -43.82 -5.16
C PRO A 938 -11.82 -44.61 -4.94
N ILE A 939 -11.69 -45.18 -3.73
CA ILE A 939 -10.55 -46.01 -3.34
C ILE A 939 -10.67 -47.38 -3.99
N ASP A 940 -11.79 -48.06 -3.74
CA ASP A 940 -12.18 -49.28 -4.42
C ASP A 940 -13.14 -48.95 -5.58
N SER A 941 -13.06 -49.71 -6.68
CA SER A 941 -13.99 -49.58 -7.81
C SER A 941 -15.40 -50.01 -7.40
N CYS A 942 -16.41 -49.16 -7.67
CA CYS A 942 -17.81 -49.47 -7.37
C CYS A 942 -18.44 -50.47 -8.37
N ILE A 943 -17.97 -50.46 -9.62
CA ILE A 943 -18.55 -51.26 -10.72
C ILE A 943 -17.85 -52.62 -10.86
N ASP A 944 -16.53 -52.66 -10.66
CA ASP A 944 -15.75 -53.90 -10.77
C ASP A 944 -14.65 -53.92 -9.68
N PRO A 945 -15.00 -54.29 -8.44
CA PRO A 945 -14.04 -54.35 -7.35
C PRO A 945 -13.01 -55.49 -7.53
N GLU A 946 -13.32 -56.52 -8.32
CA GLU A 946 -12.44 -57.67 -8.56
C GLU A 946 -11.24 -57.35 -9.48
N GLN A 947 -11.38 -56.36 -10.37
CA GLN A 947 -10.29 -55.94 -11.26
C GLN A 947 -9.22 -55.07 -10.57
N SER A 948 -9.42 -54.66 -9.32
CA SER A 948 -8.50 -53.77 -8.64
C SER A 948 -7.23 -54.49 -8.16
N ARG A 949 -6.08 -54.14 -8.75
CA ARG A 949 -4.76 -54.69 -8.39
C ARG A 949 -4.15 -53.91 -7.22
N PRO A 950 -3.49 -54.58 -6.26
CA PRO A 950 -2.91 -53.90 -5.10
C PRO A 950 -1.75 -53.00 -5.53
N LEU A 951 -1.80 -51.74 -5.09
CA LEU A 951 -0.73 -50.78 -5.36
C LEU A 951 0.48 -51.02 -4.44
N SER A 952 1.67 -50.73 -4.93
CA SER A 952 2.87 -50.70 -4.10
C SER A 952 3.78 -49.54 -4.47
N LEU A 953 4.45 -49.01 -3.45
CA LEU A 953 5.36 -47.88 -3.55
C LEU A 953 6.76 -48.29 -3.10
N LYS A 954 7.73 -48.11 -3.98
CA LYS A 954 9.16 -48.21 -3.70
C LYS A 954 9.76 -46.81 -3.62
N VAL A 955 10.13 -46.39 -2.42
CA VAL A 955 10.83 -45.12 -2.21
C VAL A 955 12.32 -45.35 -2.44
N VAL A 956 12.91 -44.61 -3.38
CA VAL A 956 14.33 -44.69 -3.74
C VAL A 956 15.01 -43.42 -3.28
N LEU A 957 16.02 -43.58 -2.42
CA LEU A 957 16.72 -42.47 -1.76
C LEU A 957 18.12 -42.31 -2.35
N ASP A 958 18.43 -41.11 -2.86
CA ASP A 958 19.79 -40.72 -3.27
C ASP A 958 20.53 -40.14 -2.06
N ILE A 959 21.09 -41.01 -1.23
CA ILE A 959 21.80 -40.69 0.03
C ILE A 959 23.18 -41.36 0.07
N ASP A 960 24.12 -40.75 0.79
CA ASP A 960 25.49 -41.26 0.92
C ASP A 960 25.63 -42.36 2.01
N GLU A 961 24.71 -42.45 2.97
CA GLU A 961 24.80 -43.36 4.13
C GLU A 961 23.80 -44.53 4.04
N SER A 962 24.25 -45.69 3.56
CA SER A 962 23.43 -46.92 3.44
C SER A 962 22.97 -47.52 4.78
N GLY A 963 23.59 -47.14 5.91
CA GLY A 963 23.30 -47.71 7.23
C GLY A 963 21.94 -47.36 7.84
N ASN A 964 21.19 -46.40 7.28
CA ASN A 964 19.92 -45.92 7.84
C ASN A 964 18.67 -46.36 7.05
N ILE A 965 18.81 -47.17 5.99
CA ILE A 965 17.70 -47.52 5.07
C ILE A 965 16.57 -48.26 5.78
N GLU A 966 16.88 -49.25 6.63
CA GLU A 966 15.86 -50.04 7.35
C GLU A 966 14.99 -49.13 8.24
N LYS A 967 15.61 -48.16 8.91
CA LYS A 967 14.92 -47.16 9.74
C LYS A 967 14.04 -46.23 8.92
N TYR A 968 14.44 -45.87 7.70
CA TYR A 968 13.58 -45.14 6.78
C TYR A 968 12.42 -46.02 6.28
N GLY A 969 12.68 -47.30 6.00
CA GLY A 969 11.67 -48.32 5.68
C GLY A 969 10.52 -48.32 6.68
N GLU A 970 10.83 -48.55 7.95
CA GLU A 970 9.85 -48.57 9.03
C GLU A 970 9.09 -47.24 9.16
N LYS A 971 9.77 -46.10 9.00
CA LYS A 971 9.14 -44.77 9.09
C LYS A 971 8.14 -44.54 7.96
N PHE A 972 8.50 -44.85 6.72
CA PHE A 972 7.59 -44.69 5.58
C PHE A 972 6.41 -45.64 5.68
N GLU A 973 6.63 -46.90 6.04
CA GLU A 973 5.55 -47.87 6.26
C GLU A 973 4.59 -47.43 7.36
N LYS A 974 5.11 -46.98 8.50
CA LYS A 974 4.31 -46.45 9.61
C LYS A 974 3.52 -45.21 9.19
N TYR A 975 4.14 -44.30 8.45
CA TYR A 975 3.51 -43.08 7.97
C TYR A 975 2.39 -43.37 6.96
N THR A 976 2.65 -44.21 5.96
CA THR A 976 1.63 -44.62 4.96
C THR A 976 0.45 -45.33 5.63
N THR A 977 0.72 -46.23 6.57
CA THR A 977 -0.33 -46.93 7.34
C THR A 977 -1.21 -45.92 8.09
N LYS A 978 -0.59 -44.95 8.79
CA LYS A 978 -1.32 -43.92 9.53
C LYS A 978 -2.14 -43.02 8.62
N ILE A 979 -1.61 -42.61 7.45
CA ILE A 979 -2.38 -41.86 6.44
C ILE A 979 -3.63 -42.64 6.02
N PHE A 980 -3.48 -43.90 5.65
CA PHE A 980 -4.59 -44.68 5.14
C PHE A 980 -5.62 -45.02 6.21
N ASP A 981 -5.22 -45.19 7.46
CA ASP A 981 -6.16 -45.37 8.56
C ASP A 981 -6.93 -44.09 8.87
N ASN A 982 -6.28 -42.92 8.82
CA ASN A 982 -6.97 -41.63 8.89
C ASN A 982 -7.95 -41.47 7.73
N LEU A 983 -7.53 -41.79 6.49
CA LEU A 983 -8.38 -41.68 5.31
C LEU A 983 -9.61 -42.59 5.39
N LYS A 984 -9.46 -43.81 5.91
CA LYS A 984 -10.60 -44.72 6.20
C LYS A 984 -11.56 -44.13 7.22
N ARG A 985 -11.04 -43.54 8.30
CA ARG A 985 -11.84 -42.91 9.36
C ARG A 985 -12.62 -41.70 8.84
N LEU A 986 -11.95 -40.80 8.12
CA LEU A 986 -12.51 -39.55 7.61
C LEU A 986 -13.52 -39.78 6.49
N THR A 987 -13.12 -40.50 5.44
CA THR A 987 -13.96 -40.61 4.22
C THR A 987 -15.06 -41.66 4.33
N LYS A 988 -14.90 -42.65 5.22
CA LYS A 988 -15.78 -43.83 5.35
C LYS A 988 -15.99 -44.61 4.02
N LYS A 989 -15.10 -44.41 3.04
CA LYS A 989 -15.15 -45.11 1.74
C LYS A 989 -14.73 -46.58 1.88
N PRO A 990 -15.24 -47.50 1.04
CA PRO A 990 -14.69 -48.83 0.91
C PRO A 990 -13.20 -48.75 0.54
N ALA A 991 -12.33 -49.37 1.34
CA ALA A 991 -10.88 -49.22 1.24
C ALA A 991 -10.13 -50.55 1.41
N ASN A 992 -10.64 -51.60 0.78
CA ASN A 992 -10.03 -52.93 0.83
C ASN A 992 -8.67 -52.96 0.15
N ILE A 993 -8.47 -52.18 -0.91
CA ILE A 993 -7.18 -52.13 -1.63
C ILE A 993 -6.05 -51.55 -0.77
N LEU A 994 -6.36 -50.59 0.12
CA LEU A 994 -5.36 -49.97 1.00
C LEU A 994 -4.79 -50.95 2.03
N LYS A 995 -5.52 -52.03 2.36
CA LYS A 995 -5.00 -53.10 3.22
C LYS A 995 -3.87 -53.91 2.58
N LYS A 996 -3.80 -53.90 1.24
CA LYS A 996 -2.79 -54.60 0.45
C LYS A 996 -1.71 -53.66 -0.07
N PHE A 997 -1.78 -52.37 0.27
CA PHE A 997 -0.76 -51.41 -0.12
C PHE A 997 0.55 -51.71 0.61
N SER A 998 1.64 -51.82 -0.13
CA SER A 998 2.97 -52.05 0.45
C SER A 998 3.90 -50.88 0.13
N THR A 999 4.62 -50.41 1.16
CA THR A 999 5.68 -49.41 1.02
C THR A 999 7.01 -50.05 1.37
N SER A 1000 8.02 -49.86 0.54
CA SER A 1000 9.39 -50.26 0.89
C SER A 1000 10.40 -49.22 0.42
N VAL A 1001 11.61 -49.25 0.99
CA VAL A 1001 12.66 -48.26 0.71
C VAL A 1001 13.87 -48.99 0.11
N MET A 1002 14.64 -48.30 -0.74
CA MET A 1002 15.97 -48.73 -1.20
C MET A 1002 16.84 -47.50 -1.51
N THR A 1003 18.12 -47.71 -1.76
CA THR A 1003 19.01 -46.63 -2.23
C THR A 1003 18.98 -46.48 -3.74
N PHE A 1004 19.37 -45.30 -4.22
CA PHE A 1004 19.51 -45.03 -5.65
C PHE A 1004 20.60 -45.89 -6.30
N GLN A 1005 21.65 -46.27 -5.57
CA GLN A 1005 22.71 -47.16 -6.07
C GLN A 1005 22.22 -48.60 -6.26
N GLU A 1006 21.26 -49.07 -5.45
CA GLU A 1006 20.64 -50.39 -5.58
C GLU A 1006 19.58 -50.45 -6.70
N LEU A 1007 19.17 -49.30 -7.23
CA LEU A 1007 18.10 -49.24 -8.23
C LEU A 1007 18.61 -49.74 -9.60
N ASP A 1008 18.28 -50.98 -9.91
CA ASP A 1008 18.54 -51.57 -11.23
C ASP A 1008 17.25 -52.00 -11.93
N ILE A 1009 16.69 -51.09 -12.71
CA ILE A 1009 15.46 -51.33 -13.48
C ILE A 1009 15.65 -52.30 -14.66
N GLU A 1010 16.89 -52.60 -15.07
CA GLU A 1010 17.17 -53.57 -16.15
C GLU A 1010 17.31 -55.00 -15.61
N ASN A 1011 17.52 -55.15 -14.31
CA ASN A 1011 17.64 -56.44 -13.66
C ASN A 1011 16.31 -57.23 -13.75
N VAL A 1012 16.38 -58.43 -14.30
CA VAL A 1012 15.19 -59.28 -14.54
C VAL A 1012 14.50 -59.70 -13.24
N GLU A 1013 15.24 -59.92 -12.14
CA GLU A 1013 14.65 -60.24 -10.84
C GLU A 1013 13.95 -59.01 -10.24
N PHE A 1014 14.55 -57.83 -10.37
CA PHE A 1014 13.93 -56.56 -9.96
C PHE A 1014 12.61 -56.34 -10.72
N GLN A 1015 12.64 -56.46 -12.05
CA GLN A 1015 11.44 -56.37 -12.87
C GLN A 1015 10.40 -57.41 -12.44
N LYS A 1016 10.76 -58.68 -12.26
CA LYS A 1016 9.81 -59.71 -11.83
C LYS A 1016 9.15 -59.41 -10.49
N LYS A 1017 9.88 -58.77 -9.57
CA LYS A 1017 9.40 -58.46 -8.22
C LYS A 1017 8.57 -57.18 -8.13
N PHE A 1018 8.87 -56.20 -8.98
CA PHE A 1018 8.31 -54.84 -8.87
C PHE A 1018 7.59 -54.38 -10.14
N SER A 1019 7.16 -55.28 -11.02
CA SER A 1019 6.34 -54.93 -12.19
C SER A 1019 5.26 -55.97 -12.43
N SER A 1020 4.11 -55.49 -12.90
CA SER A 1020 3.03 -56.34 -13.41
C SER A 1020 3.14 -56.50 -14.92
N GLU A 1021 2.72 -57.66 -15.43
CA GLU A 1021 2.60 -57.88 -16.86
C GLU A 1021 1.22 -57.40 -17.36
N TYR A 1022 1.23 -56.68 -18.47
CA TYR A 1022 0.08 -56.13 -19.15
C TYR A 1022 0.08 -56.56 -20.61
N GLN A 1023 -1.10 -56.80 -21.16
CA GLN A 1023 -1.28 -56.89 -22.61
C GLN A 1023 -1.37 -55.47 -23.17
N LEU A 1024 -0.58 -55.17 -24.19
CA LEU A 1024 -0.44 -53.78 -24.67
C LEU A 1024 -1.77 -53.19 -25.16
N GLY A 1025 -2.59 -53.97 -25.88
CA GLY A 1025 -3.90 -53.52 -26.35
C GLY A 1025 -4.85 -53.18 -25.18
N GLU A 1026 -5.02 -54.10 -24.22
CA GLU A 1026 -5.84 -53.87 -23.02
C GLU A 1026 -5.34 -52.67 -22.20
N TRP A 1027 -4.03 -52.48 -22.11
CA TRP A 1027 -3.44 -51.35 -21.40
C TRP A 1027 -3.69 -50.02 -22.12
N ILE A 1028 -3.63 -49.98 -23.45
CA ILE A 1028 -3.99 -48.79 -24.24
C ILE A 1028 -5.49 -48.49 -24.08
N ILE A 1029 -6.36 -49.50 -24.10
CA ILE A 1029 -7.79 -49.33 -23.80
C ILE A 1029 -7.96 -48.67 -22.43
N GLN A 1030 -7.22 -49.16 -21.42
CA GLN A 1030 -7.27 -48.59 -20.07
C GLN A 1030 -6.82 -47.12 -20.05
N LEU A 1031 -5.74 -46.77 -20.76
CA LEU A 1031 -5.29 -45.38 -20.93
C LEU A 1031 -6.37 -44.50 -21.57
N CYS A 1032 -6.99 -44.97 -22.66
CA CYS A 1032 -8.05 -44.25 -23.37
C CYS A 1032 -9.29 -44.02 -22.49
N CYS A 1033 -9.60 -44.92 -21.55
CA CYS A 1033 -10.72 -44.77 -20.61
C CYS A 1033 -10.43 -43.82 -19.43
N LEU A 1034 -9.20 -43.31 -19.25
CA LEU A 1034 -8.87 -42.40 -18.14
C LEU A 1034 -9.41 -40.98 -18.35
N ILE A 1035 -9.50 -40.55 -19.61
CA ILE A 1035 -9.89 -39.19 -19.98
C ILE A 1035 -11.28 -39.25 -20.64
N PRO A 1036 -12.31 -38.60 -20.08
CA PRO A 1036 -13.61 -38.55 -20.73
C PRO A 1036 -13.55 -37.76 -22.03
N ILE A 1037 -14.37 -38.15 -23.01
CA ILE A 1037 -14.49 -37.48 -24.31
C ILE A 1037 -15.74 -36.61 -24.29
N GLN A 1038 -15.61 -35.35 -24.66
CA GLN A 1038 -16.77 -34.49 -24.92
C GLN A 1038 -17.40 -34.90 -26.25
N ILE A 1039 -18.69 -35.22 -26.27
CA ILE A 1039 -19.37 -35.72 -27.47
C ILE A 1039 -20.37 -34.72 -28.06
N ALA A 1040 -20.73 -33.68 -27.30
CA ALA A 1040 -21.55 -32.58 -27.77
C ALA A 1040 -21.37 -31.33 -26.90
N VAL A 1041 -21.69 -30.17 -27.45
CA VAL A 1041 -21.68 -28.86 -26.76
C VAL A 1041 -22.99 -28.14 -27.04
N ALA A 1042 -23.51 -27.40 -26.06
CA ALA A 1042 -24.71 -26.57 -26.21
C ALA A 1042 -24.35 -25.09 -26.42
N ARG A 1043 -23.83 -24.70 -27.58
CA ARG A 1043 -23.42 -23.32 -27.89
C ARG A 1043 -24.46 -22.60 -28.75
N ASN A 1044 -24.65 -21.30 -28.53
CA ASN A 1044 -25.52 -20.44 -29.35
C ASN A 1044 -26.98 -20.97 -29.47
N ASN A 1045 -27.53 -21.55 -28.40
CA ASN A 1045 -28.84 -22.23 -28.39
C ASN A 1045 -28.96 -23.42 -29.36
N LEU A 1046 -27.84 -23.97 -29.81
CA LEU A 1046 -27.78 -25.16 -30.67
C LEU A 1046 -27.07 -26.29 -29.93
N PHE A 1047 -27.62 -27.50 -30.04
CA PHE A 1047 -26.95 -28.70 -29.58
C PHE A 1047 -26.03 -29.20 -30.71
N GLN A 1048 -24.73 -28.97 -30.55
CA GLN A 1048 -23.73 -29.29 -31.56
C GLN A 1048 -23.05 -30.61 -31.20
N PRO A 1049 -23.25 -31.68 -31.99
CA PRO A 1049 -22.46 -32.89 -31.85
C PRO A 1049 -21.00 -32.61 -32.19
N LEU A 1050 -20.09 -33.23 -31.44
CA LEU A 1050 -18.66 -33.21 -31.72
C LEU A 1050 -18.24 -34.50 -32.41
N LYS A 1051 -17.22 -34.40 -33.27
CA LYS A 1051 -16.52 -35.55 -33.83
C LYS A 1051 -15.22 -35.72 -33.06
N ASP A 1052 -15.11 -36.82 -32.32
CA ASP A 1052 -13.90 -37.18 -31.57
C ASP A 1052 -13.49 -36.16 -30.49
N GLY A 1053 -14.45 -35.37 -29.99
CA GLY A 1053 -14.18 -34.27 -29.05
C GLY A 1053 -13.76 -32.96 -29.71
N LEU A 1054 -13.76 -32.88 -31.04
CA LEU A 1054 -13.44 -31.67 -31.80
C LEU A 1054 -14.68 -31.12 -32.51
N SER A 1055 -14.75 -29.78 -32.61
CA SER A 1055 -15.73 -29.11 -33.46
C SER A 1055 -15.27 -29.17 -34.91
N SER A 1056 -16.05 -29.78 -35.79
CA SER A 1056 -15.80 -29.68 -37.23
C SER A 1056 -16.33 -28.35 -37.77
N ASP A 1057 -15.50 -27.63 -38.55
CA ASP A 1057 -15.89 -26.39 -39.24
C ASP A 1057 -17.05 -26.60 -40.23
N GLU A 1058 -17.30 -27.85 -40.64
CA GLU A 1058 -18.40 -28.26 -41.53
C GLU A 1058 -19.66 -28.77 -40.81
N ASN A 1059 -19.97 -28.27 -39.61
CA ASN A 1059 -21.23 -28.62 -38.95
C ASN A 1059 -22.41 -27.88 -39.62
N HIS A 1060 -22.94 -28.48 -40.69
CA HIS A 1060 -24.22 -28.10 -41.28
C HIS A 1060 -25.29 -27.97 -40.19
N LEU A 1061 -25.96 -26.82 -40.19
CA LEU A 1061 -27.16 -26.50 -39.42
C LEU A 1061 -28.18 -27.65 -39.52
N ILE A 1062 -28.27 -28.49 -38.49
CA ILE A 1062 -29.38 -29.44 -38.37
C ILE A 1062 -30.56 -28.64 -37.79
N GLU A 1063 -31.36 -28.01 -38.65
CA GLU A 1063 -32.68 -27.53 -38.26
C GLU A 1063 -33.54 -28.75 -37.88
N LEU A 1064 -33.88 -28.84 -36.59
CA LEU A 1064 -34.67 -29.95 -36.02
C LEU A 1064 -36.14 -29.81 -36.42
N GLY A 1065 -36.49 -30.40 -37.57
CA GLY A 1065 -37.86 -30.76 -37.93
C GLY A 1065 -38.32 -32.05 -37.23
N ASP A 1066 -39.61 -32.40 -37.35
CA ASP A 1066 -40.27 -33.44 -36.53
C ASP A 1066 -40.23 -34.87 -37.15
N ASP A 1067 -39.16 -35.26 -37.86
CA ASP A 1067 -39.17 -36.48 -38.70
C ASP A 1067 -38.14 -37.57 -38.29
N ARG A 1068 -38.51 -38.86 -38.33
CA ARG A 1068 -37.68 -39.99 -37.84
C ARG A 1068 -36.31 -40.16 -38.53
N ARG A 1069 -36.02 -39.41 -39.61
CA ARG A 1069 -34.73 -39.39 -40.31
C ARG A 1069 -33.62 -38.65 -39.56
N HIS A 1070 -33.94 -37.93 -38.49
CA HIS A 1070 -32.96 -37.15 -37.71
C HIS A 1070 -31.94 -37.98 -36.94
N VAL A 1071 -32.31 -39.16 -36.42
CA VAL A 1071 -31.39 -40.02 -35.67
C VAL A 1071 -30.29 -40.57 -36.58
N GLU A 1072 -30.62 -40.95 -37.81
CA GLU A 1072 -29.63 -41.42 -38.78
C GLU A 1072 -28.64 -40.32 -39.18
N ILE A 1073 -29.10 -39.09 -39.36
CA ILE A 1073 -28.24 -37.94 -39.70
C ILE A 1073 -27.32 -37.57 -38.52
N ILE A 1074 -27.87 -37.51 -37.30
CA ILE A 1074 -27.08 -37.24 -36.08
C ILE A 1074 -26.06 -38.36 -35.85
N SER A 1075 -26.45 -39.63 -36.03
CA SER A 1075 -25.54 -40.77 -35.88
C SER A 1075 -24.38 -40.78 -36.88
N LYS A 1076 -24.55 -40.19 -38.07
CA LYS A 1076 -23.48 -40.02 -39.06
C LYS A 1076 -22.53 -38.85 -38.73
N ASN A 1077 -22.97 -37.93 -37.87
CA ASN A 1077 -22.25 -36.71 -37.52
C ASN A 1077 -21.63 -36.73 -36.11
N ILE A 1078 -21.85 -37.79 -35.33
CA ILE A 1078 -21.22 -38.02 -34.04
C ILE A 1078 -20.17 -39.12 -34.20
N SER A 1079 -18.97 -38.89 -33.68
CA SER A 1079 -17.92 -39.89 -33.55
C SER A 1079 -17.34 -39.88 -32.15
N PHE A 1080 -17.08 -41.06 -31.59
CA PHE A 1080 -16.58 -41.20 -30.20
C PHE A 1080 -15.07 -41.44 -30.11
N GLY A 1081 -14.33 -41.21 -31.19
CA GLY A 1081 -12.89 -41.37 -31.27
C GLY A 1081 -12.42 -42.73 -30.78
N TRP A 1082 -11.50 -42.71 -29.80
CA TRP A 1082 -10.91 -43.90 -29.20
C TRP A 1082 -11.94 -44.91 -28.69
N TYR A 1083 -13.12 -44.45 -28.24
CA TYR A 1083 -14.18 -45.31 -27.75
C TYR A 1083 -14.83 -46.16 -28.85
N GLU A 1084 -14.84 -45.70 -30.10
CA GLU A 1084 -15.35 -46.51 -31.21
C GLU A 1084 -14.50 -47.76 -31.44
N GLY A 1085 -13.17 -47.59 -31.40
CA GLY A 1085 -12.25 -48.72 -31.47
C GLY A 1085 -12.48 -49.72 -30.33
N ILE A 1086 -12.73 -49.21 -29.11
CA ILE A 1086 -13.01 -50.04 -27.93
C ILE A 1086 -14.34 -50.80 -28.08
N PHE A 1087 -15.41 -50.14 -28.56
CA PHE A 1087 -16.69 -50.80 -28.81
C PHE A 1087 -16.59 -51.85 -29.92
N LYS A 1088 -15.84 -51.60 -30.99
CA LYS A 1088 -15.57 -52.58 -32.04
C LYS A 1088 -14.84 -53.80 -31.47
N HIS A 1089 -13.80 -53.58 -30.65
CA HIS A 1089 -13.03 -54.63 -30.02
C HIS A 1089 -13.87 -55.51 -29.08
N PHE A 1090 -14.72 -54.89 -28.26
CA PHE A 1090 -15.63 -55.57 -27.33
C PHE A 1090 -17.07 -55.72 -27.85
N SER A 1091 -17.23 -55.91 -29.16
CA SER A 1091 -18.55 -56.03 -29.80
C SER A 1091 -19.41 -57.19 -29.28
N ASN A 1092 -18.79 -58.17 -28.62
CA ASN A 1092 -19.46 -59.31 -27.98
C ASN A 1092 -19.97 -59.02 -26.55
N LYS A 1093 -19.56 -57.92 -25.92
CA LYS A 1093 -19.97 -57.57 -24.55
C LYS A 1093 -21.28 -56.77 -24.55
N LYS A 1094 -22.05 -56.90 -23.47
CA LYS A 1094 -23.25 -56.07 -23.28
C LYS A 1094 -22.87 -54.63 -22.94
N VAL A 1095 -23.63 -53.65 -23.41
CA VAL A 1095 -23.43 -52.24 -23.04
C VAL A 1095 -24.50 -51.81 -22.03
N LYS A 1096 -24.08 -51.16 -20.94
CA LYS A 1096 -24.96 -50.55 -19.93
C LYS A 1096 -24.71 -49.06 -19.89
N ILE A 1097 -25.75 -48.24 -20.06
CA ILE A 1097 -25.63 -46.79 -20.10
C ILE A 1097 -26.15 -46.20 -18.79
N ILE A 1098 -25.37 -45.29 -18.21
CA ILE A 1098 -25.69 -44.53 -17.01
C ILE A 1098 -25.59 -43.05 -17.39
N SER A 1099 -26.72 -42.36 -17.41
CA SER A 1099 -26.76 -40.92 -17.69
C SER A 1099 -27.09 -40.15 -16.44
N SER A 1100 -26.41 -39.03 -16.23
CA SER A 1100 -26.72 -38.08 -15.16
C SER A 1100 -27.22 -36.78 -15.77
N MET A 1101 -28.49 -36.42 -15.50
CA MET A 1101 -29.11 -35.19 -15.98
C MET A 1101 -29.99 -34.59 -14.87
N GLY A 1102 -29.88 -33.27 -14.65
CA GLY A 1102 -30.63 -32.59 -13.59
C GLY A 1102 -30.06 -31.20 -13.28
N GLU A 1103 -30.64 -30.52 -12.29
CA GLU A 1103 -30.23 -29.16 -11.88
C GLU A 1103 -28.73 -29.07 -11.56
N GLN A 1104 -28.12 -27.94 -11.92
CA GLN A 1104 -26.71 -27.67 -11.69
C GLN A 1104 -26.39 -27.71 -10.19
N SER A 1105 -25.17 -28.12 -9.83
CA SER A 1105 -24.68 -28.14 -8.44
C SER A 1105 -25.38 -29.09 -7.45
N CYS A 1106 -26.18 -30.06 -7.91
CA CYS A 1106 -26.77 -31.10 -7.05
C CYS A 1106 -25.84 -32.29 -6.73
N GLY A 1107 -24.52 -32.19 -6.96
CA GLY A 1107 -23.57 -33.29 -6.71
C GLY A 1107 -23.63 -34.45 -7.72
N LYS A 1108 -24.29 -34.25 -8.87
CA LYS A 1108 -24.48 -35.25 -9.95
C LYS A 1108 -23.16 -35.81 -10.49
N SER A 1109 -22.28 -34.92 -10.96
CA SER A 1109 -20.97 -35.29 -11.52
C SER A 1109 -20.07 -35.88 -10.44
N PHE A 1110 -20.17 -35.42 -9.19
CA PHE A 1110 -19.48 -36.03 -8.06
C PHE A 1110 -19.87 -37.49 -7.84
N MET A 1111 -21.18 -37.81 -7.85
CA MET A 1111 -21.66 -39.20 -7.76
C MET A 1111 -21.20 -40.04 -8.95
N LEU A 1112 -21.26 -39.49 -10.17
CA LEU A 1112 -20.85 -40.19 -11.37
C LEU A 1112 -19.33 -40.46 -11.36
N ASN A 1113 -18.51 -39.48 -10.98
CA ASN A 1113 -17.06 -39.62 -10.75
C ASN A 1113 -16.73 -40.74 -9.75
N HIS A 1114 -17.50 -40.86 -8.66
CA HIS A 1114 -17.32 -41.93 -7.67
C HIS A 1114 -17.79 -43.30 -8.15
N LEU A 1115 -18.80 -43.34 -9.03
CA LEU A 1115 -19.34 -44.58 -9.57
C LEU A 1115 -18.43 -45.18 -10.63
N VAL A 1116 -18.04 -44.39 -11.65
CA VAL A 1116 -17.18 -44.88 -12.74
C VAL A 1116 -15.69 -44.71 -12.47
N GLY A 1117 -15.32 -43.98 -11.43
CA GLY A 1117 -13.91 -43.72 -11.13
C GLY A 1117 -13.20 -42.87 -12.19
N THR A 1118 -13.95 -42.01 -12.90
CA THR A 1118 -13.45 -41.01 -13.87
C THR A 1118 -13.55 -39.58 -13.29
N THR A 1119 -13.03 -38.58 -14.02
CA THR A 1119 -13.18 -37.16 -13.68
C THR A 1119 -13.83 -36.42 -14.81
N PHE A 1120 -15.11 -36.08 -14.66
CA PHE A 1120 -15.79 -35.11 -15.51
C PHE A 1120 -15.41 -33.64 -15.17
N ASP A 1121 -14.59 -33.41 -14.13
CA ASP A 1121 -14.15 -32.06 -13.70
C ASP A 1121 -13.14 -31.40 -14.66
N VAL A 1122 -13.37 -30.11 -14.98
CA VAL A 1122 -12.33 -29.07 -15.18
C VAL A 1122 -12.70 -27.83 -14.33
N PRO A 1123 -11.78 -26.86 -14.10
CA PRO A 1123 -11.39 -26.27 -12.80
C PRO A 1123 -12.47 -25.54 -12.01
N ALA A 1124 -12.63 -25.89 -10.73
CA ALA A 1124 -13.45 -25.15 -9.77
C ALA A 1124 -12.85 -23.81 -9.29
N THR A 1125 -11.82 -23.27 -9.94
CA THR A 1125 -11.16 -22.03 -9.48
C THR A 1125 -10.90 -20.97 -10.56
N VAL A 1126 -11.24 -21.21 -11.82
CA VAL A 1126 -11.30 -20.16 -12.85
C VAL A 1126 -12.51 -20.44 -13.73
N CYS A 1127 -13.49 -19.54 -13.67
CA CYS A 1127 -14.79 -19.51 -14.35
C CYS A 1127 -15.95 -20.33 -13.76
N LYS A 1128 -17.07 -19.63 -13.49
CA LYS A 1128 -18.39 -20.14 -13.07
C LYS A 1128 -19.12 -20.86 -14.23
N ARG A 1129 -18.40 -21.47 -15.18
CA ARG A 1129 -18.98 -22.26 -16.27
C ARG A 1129 -18.56 -23.72 -16.18
N CYS A 1130 -19.44 -24.43 -15.50
CA CYS A 1130 -19.69 -25.86 -15.64
C CYS A 1130 -19.59 -26.33 -17.09
N THR A 1131 -19.24 -27.61 -17.26
CA THR A 1131 -19.04 -28.22 -18.56
C THR A 1131 -20.25 -27.96 -19.47
N GLU A 1132 -19.99 -27.51 -20.70
CA GLU A 1132 -21.06 -27.22 -21.65
C GLU A 1132 -21.27 -28.46 -22.51
N GLY A 1133 -22.46 -29.06 -22.43
CA GLY A 1133 -22.87 -30.19 -23.27
C GLY A 1133 -22.77 -31.56 -22.62
N VAL A 1134 -22.19 -32.52 -23.34
CA VAL A 1134 -22.26 -33.95 -22.98
C VAL A 1134 -20.88 -34.57 -22.99
N TRP A 1135 -20.54 -35.21 -21.88
CA TRP A 1135 -19.27 -35.93 -21.71
C TRP A 1135 -19.52 -37.41 -21.54
N MET A 1136 -18.60 -38.22 -22.08
CA MET A 1136 -18.69 -39.66 -22.09
C MET A 1136 -17.44 -40.28 -21.46
N SER A 1137 -17.63 -41.29 -20.61
CA SER A 1137 -16.56 -42.11 -20.05
C SER A 1137 -16.95 -43.58 -20.10
N LEU A 1138 -15.96 -44.47 -20.25
CA LEU A 1138 -16.17 -45.93 -20.29
C LEU A 1138 -15.56 -46.63 -19.07
N VAL A 1139 -16.21 -47.70 -18.61
CA VAL A 1139 -15.65 -48.67 -17.66
C VAL A 1139 -15.87 -50.08 -18.22
N ASN A 1140 -14.79 -50.78 -18.53
CA ASN A 1140 -14.82 -52.13 -19.07
C ASN A 1140 -14.86 -53.17 -17.93
N THR A 1141 -15.83 -54.08 -17.95
CA THR A 1141 -15.90 -55.23 -17.03
C THR A 1141 -15.78 -56.54 -17.80
N LYS A 1142 -15.71 -57.67 -17.10
CA LYS A 1142 -15.67 -59.01 -17.75
C LYS A 1142 -16.88 -59.24 -18.67
N GLU A 1143 -18.08 -58.83 -18.24
CA GLU A 1143 -19.35 -59.14 -18.93
C GLU A 1143 -19.94 -57.96 -19.72
N CYS A 1144 -19.66 -56.73 -19.31
CA CYS A 1144 -20.29 -55.54 -19.89
C CYS A 1144 -19.39 -54.30 -19.91
N ILE A 1145 -19.69 -53.38 -20.82
CA ILE A 1145 -19.10 -52.04 -20.88
C ILE A 1145 -20.11 -51.07 -20.29
N TYR A 1146 -19.71 -50.35 -19.24
CA TYR A 1146 -20.49 -49.27 -18.68
C TYR A 1146 -20.13 -47.97 -19.39
N VAL A 1147 -21.15 -47.27 -19.88
CA VAL A 1147 -21.04 -45.95 -20.48
C VAL A 1147 -21.63 -44.95 -19.51
N ALA A 1148 -20.80 -44.05 -18.97
CA ALA A 1148 -21.27 -42.92 -18.19
C ALA A 1148 -21.37 -41.67 -19.07
N LEU A 1149 -22.55 -41.05 -19.06
CA LEU A 1149 -22.83 -39.79 -19.73
C LEU A 1149 -23.12 -38.71 -18.68
N ASP A 1150 -22.28 -37.69 -18.63
CA ASP A 1150 -22.53 -36.49 -17.83
C ASP A 1150 -23.11 -35.39 -18.72
N PHE A 1151 -24.31 -34.94 -18.37
CA PHE A 1151 -25.02 -33.89 -19.09
C PHE A 1151 -25.00 -32.61 -18.25
N GLU A 1152 -24.39 -31.57 -18.78
CA GLU A 1152 -24.23 -30.30 -18.09
C GLU A 1152 -24.52 -29.13 -19.07
N GLY A 1153 -25.19 -28.09 -18.59
CA GLY A 1153 -25.61 -26.97 -19.44
C GLY A 1153 -26.77 -27.24 -20.43
N LEU A 1154 -27.41 -28.42 -20.42
CA LEU A 1154 -28.52 -28.75 -21.32
C LEU A 1154 -29.90 -28.18 -20.94
N ARG A 1155 -30.07 -27.53 -19.80
CA ARG A 1155 -31.32 -26.79 -19.46
C ARG A 1155 -31.17 -25.27 -19.55
N SER A 1156 -30.01 -24.79 -20.01
CA SER A 1156 -29.72 -23.38 -20.27
C SER A 1156 -29.93 -22.98 -21.74
N PHE A 1157 -30.78 -23.71 -22.48
CA PHE A 1157 -31.14 -23.41 -23.89
C PHE A 1157 -31.89 -22.07 -24.11
N GLU A 1158 -32.12 -21.27 -23.06
CA GLU A 1158 -32.74 -19.94 -23.16
C GLU A 1158 -31.71 -18.78 -23.10
N GLY A 1159 -30.44 -19.03 -23.43
CA GLY A 1159 -29.37 -18.03 -23.35
C GLY A 1159 -28.59 -17.83 -24.64
N THR A 1160 -29.04 -16.95 -25.55
CA THR A 1160 -28.32 -16.51 -26.77
C THR A 1160 -26.88 -15.98 -26.56
N SER A 1161 -25.85 -16.83 -26.57
CA SER A 1161 -24.42 -16.45 -26.77
C SER A 1161 -23.82 -15.32 -25.90
N GLN A 1162 -24.40 -15.04 -24.75
CA GLN A 1162 -23.97 -13.93 -23.88
C GLN A 1162 -24.07 -14.29 -22.37
N GLU A 1163 -24.20 -15.55 -21.91
CA GLU A 1163 -24.32 -15.95 -20.45
C GLU A 1163 -22.99 -16.41 -19.94
N GLY A 1164 -22.10 -16.69 -20.88
CA GLY A 1164 -20.80 -17.16 -20.56
C GLY A 1164 -19.77 -16.06 -20.60
N MET A 1165 -19.74 -15.18 -19.61
CA MET A 1165 -18.51 -14.56 -19.07
C MET A 1165 -18.69 -14.27 -17.57
N CYS A 1166 -19.18 -15.26 -16.81
CA CYS A 1166 -19.24 -15.27 -15.33
C CYS A 1166 -18.14 -16.10 -14.68
#